data_AF-A0A4V2X6V9-F1
#
_entry.id   AF-A0A4V2X6V9-F1
#
_cell.length_a   1.000
_cell.length_b   1.000
_cell.length_c   1.000
_cell.angle_alpha   90.00
_cell.angle_beta   90.00
_cell.angle_gamma   90.00
#
_symmetry.space_group_name_H-M   'P 1'
#
loop_
_entity.id
_entity.type
_entity.pdbx_description
1 polymer ?
#
loop_
_entity_poly.entity_id
_entity_poly.type
_entity_poly.pdbx_seq_one_letter_code
_entity_poly.pdbx_strand_id
1 'polypeptide(L)'
;MGHTELTNKLAAILPDSAFKLDERSTLDILNWLKEYAEKIPFDQEKKQFWDSFYFIQENNPQQLADIYQHVNKANGILPAHQAFVLAFLKLLETTKILFNTFPVRHRDLYYRQLLGLKPRSAQADCVAIGVTLNTKSAESLVVQGTLFDAGQDSAGTPLQYASDADLLANHGTLTDLRWYRKNNDGWQSATPLYHSNGIELPEQGLRLFSPTPNDIPVLSGYLITTPLFAMPTGERRIKVTLASSWAGDPKHITAMISTENRWLSLSVKLIDKTTIELGLSSDDAPTTPPGTLDGMKFDVPVLKLGTIQGLILPKVTSIEISINGNRSVRYASDSGIEQTDSTSFPFSQSPSLGSGFNLIAPEWYGSENATLTLTPQWVGLPKVNFSTWYEKYDPKPNNNDVFKVQGYLVTPQGRKAFNATQSLFSGTSAPQGKNLTFTLPVMNYPVANTPAPNDWPASIRIELAEQDFMHTQYWQNPTGKNPPYTPQISTLQVQFSAKTKQFSTYPLTPFGWGDANAEPPSLANEALYLGFIGVLPGQTLSLYWQLEGVKTLALSWFYLNRKNTWQPLTQLVDDQTRNLFDRGIWRTLLPPDASNQATLMPTGRYWLKAEITNKIAPQDYPRIQGILYNATTASLINAETVENNHFINGLSAGSIKQPVNASVAISGVTQPWVSWNGRPQETEPAFLARVPARLSHRNRVMSWGNIATLLKDHFVSLFDVKYPSSSELTKIPAPEKQQLIVIPDSRYKDNDDALRPALNPARLTEMFEWLDTLSSAWTTIEINNPTYIDVLISYQLVFIPGINADYGHHQLQQELSRTYMPWGENTTIGVTPGNRLDYYQLLATIQQSPLVERVTNLSLKKANQPASAVGESIEAADNEVLILIWSEKSSPRQGVDHE
;
A
#
# COMPACT_ATOMS: atom_id res chain seq x y z
N MET A 1 -18.53 -23.85 -64.88
CA MET A 1 -18.34 -23.41 -63.47
C MET A 1 -19.14 -24.39 -62.63
N GLY A 2 -18.50 -25.17 -61.75
CA GLY A 2 -19.23 -26.10 -60.88
C GLY A 2 -20.07 -25.33 -59.86
N HIS A 3 -21.20 -25.87 -59.39
CA HIS A 3 -22.04 -25.17 -58.40
C HIS A 3 -21.24 -24.83 -57.13
N THR A 4 -20.31 -25.68 -56.72
CA THR A 4 -19.38 -25.41 -55.62
C THR A 4 -18.50 -24.20 -55.88
N GLU A 5 -18.02 -24.03 -57.11
CA GLU A 5 -17.21 -22.87 -57.51
C GLU A 5 -18.05 -21.58 -57.51
N LEU A 6 -19.31 -21.66 -57.97
CA LEU A 6 -20.26 -20.53 -57.92
C LEU A 6 -20.56 -20.14 -56.47
N THR A 7 -20.89 -21.10 -55.60
CA THR A 7 -21.17 -20.84 -54.18
C THR A 7 -19.95 -20.24 -53.49
N ASN A 8 -18.74 -20.74 -53.76
CA ASN A 8 -17.51 -20.18 -53.19
C ASN A 8 -17.27 -18.73 -53.66
N LYS A 9 -17.51 -18.44 -54.94
CA LYS A 9 -17.40 -17.07 -55.48
C LYS A 9 -18.44 -16.13 -54.87
N LEU A 10 -19.67 -16.60 -54.66
CA LEU A 10 -20.73 -15.80 -54.04
C LEU A 10 -20.46 -15.55 -52.55
N ALA A 11 -19.99 -16.58 -51.82
CA ALA A 11 -19.63 -16.46 -50.41
C ALA A 11 -18.45 -15.49 -50.17
N ALA A 12 -17.58 -15.30 -51.16
CA ALA A 12 -16.50 -14.31 -51.10
C ALA A 12 -16.97 -12.86 -51.27
N ILE A 13 -18.18 -12.65 -51.82
CA ILE A 13 -18.68 -11.31 -52.19
C ILE A 13 -19.87 -10.88 -51.30
N LEU A 14 -20.67 -11.85 -50.83
CA LEU A 14 -21.87 -11.59 -50.07
C LEU A 14 -21.82 -12.32 -48.72
N PRO A 15 -22.21 -11.65 -47.62
CA PRO A 15 -22.32 -12.32 -46.34
C PRO A 15 -23.39 -13.40 -46.40
N ASP A 16 -23.11 -14.53 -45.75
CA ASP A 16 -24.05 -15.64 -45.68
C ASP A 16 -25.30 -15.22 -44.88
N SER A 17 -26.47 -15.72 -45.29
CA SER A 17 -27.74 -15.42 -44.64
C SER A 17 -28.54 -16.69 -44.45
N ALA A 18 -29.05 -16.85 -43.22
CA ALA A 18 -29.96 -17.94 -42.90
C ALA A 18 -31.28 -17.87 -43.68
N PHE A 19 -31.75 -16.66 -44.03
CA PHE A 19 -33.01 -16.47 -44.74
C PHE A 19 -32.82 -16.61 -46.26
N LYS A 20 -33.62 -17.49 -46.88
CA LYS A 20 -33.64 -17.74 -48.33
C LYS A 20 -35.04 -17.41 -48.88
N LEU A 21 -35.10 -16.82 -50.08
CA LEU A 21 -36.39 -16.56 -50.75
C LEU A 21 -37.00 -17.83 -51.32
N ASP A 22 -36.17 -18.77 -51.76
CA ASP A 22 -36.58 -20.07 -52.26
C ASP A 22 -35.88 -21.18 -51.45
N GLU A 23 -36.64 -21.78 -50.53
CA GLU A 23 -36.20 -22.90 -49.69
C GLU A 23 -36.55 -24.27 -50.29
N ARG A 24 -37.34 -24.32 -51.37
CA ARG A 24 -37.87 -25.58 -51.93
C ARG A 24 -36.77 -26.57 -52.25
N SER A 25 -36.73 -27.68 -51.54
CA SER A 25 -35.79 -28.77 -51.81
C SER A 25 -36.07 -29.43 -53.16
N THR A 26 -35.14 -30.24 -53.66
CA THR A 26 -35.38 -31.07 -54.84
C THR A 26 -36.62 -31.95 -54.67
N LEU A 27 -36.85 -32.45 -53.45
CA LEU A 27 -38.04 -33.23 -53.10
C LEU A 27 -39.33 -32.41 -53.24
N ASP A 28 -39.34 -31.17 -52.74
CA ASP A 28 -40.51 -30.29 -52.87
C ASP A 28 -40.86 -30.02 -54.33
N ILE A 29 -39.84 -29.80 -55.18
CA ILE A 29 -40.04 -29.58 -56.61
C ILE A 29 -40.54 -30.84 -57.31
N LEU A 30 -40.03 -32.02 -56.94
CA LEU A 30 -40.48 -33.30 -57.50
C LEU A 30 -41.90 -33.67 -57.05
N ASN A 31 -42.27 -33.40 -55.80
CA ASN A 31 -43.63 -33.56 -55.30
C ASN A 31 -44.59 -32.62 -56.05
N TRP A 32 -44.21 -31.35 -56.21
CA TRP A 32 -44.98 -30.40 -57.02
C TRP A 32 -45.13 -30.85 -58.47
N LEU A 33 -44.05 -31.37 -59.09
CA LEU A 33 -44.09 -31.91 -60.45
C LEU A 33 -45.05 -33.10 -60.55
N LYS A 34 -45.09 -33.97 -59.54
CA LYS A 34 -46.05 -35.08 -59.47
C LYS A 34 -47.49 -34.58 -59.44
N GLU A 35 -47.82 -33.68 -58.52
CA GLU A 35 -49.16 -33.08 -58.42
C GLU A 35 -49.57 -32.33 -59.71
N TYR A 36 -48.61 -31.70 -60.38
CA TYR A 36 -48.84 -31.02 -61.65
C TYR A 36 -49.10 -32.02 -62.79
N ALA A 37 -48.30 -33.07 -62.87
CA ALA A 37 -48.38 -34.09 -63.91
C ALA A 37 -49.63 -34.99 -63.76
N GLU A 38 -50.12 -35.21 -62.54
CA GLU A 38 -51.40 -35.91 -62.26
C GLU A 38 -52.62 -35.23 -62.90
N LYS A 39 -52.52 -33.95 -63.29
CA LYS A 39 -53.60 -33.19 -63.94
C LYS A 39 -53.56 -33.30 -65.46
N ILE A 40 -52.49 -33.83 -66.04
CA ILE A 40 -52.28 -33.86 -67.49
C ILE A 40 -52.56 -35.29 -67.98
N PRO A 41 -53.56 -35.50 -68.87
CA PRO A 41 -53.86 -36.82 -69.39
C PRO A 41 -52.73 -37.31 -70.31
N PHE A 42 -52.32 -38.58 -70.14
CA PHE A 42 -51.31 -39.26 -70.95
C PHE A 42 -51.96 -40.28 -71.90
N ASP A 43 -52.86 -41.10 -71.37
CA ASP A 43 -53.68 -42.05 -72.13
C ASP A 43 -55.13 -41.96 -71.60
N GLN A 44 -56.01 -41.35 -72.40
CA GLN A 44 -57.41 -41.12 -72.02
C GLN A 44 -58.21 -42.43 -71.95
N GLU A 45 -57.83 -43.48 -72.69
CA GLU A 45 -58.52 -44.76 -72.67
C GLU A 45 -58.19 -45.57 -71.41
N LYS A 46 -56.96 -45.45 -70.90
CA LYS A 46 -56.49 -46.15 -69.69
C LYS A 46 -56.58 -45.36 -68.40
N LYS A 47 -57.14 -44.14 -68.44
CA LYS A 47 -57.16 -43.19 -67.31
C LYS A 47 -55.77 -42.95 -66.69
N GLN A 48 -54.73 -42.89 -67.53
CA GLN A 48 -53.35 -42.63 -67.10
C GLN A 48 -53.00 -41.16 -67.30
N PHE A 49 -52.28 -40.59 -66.34
CA PHE A 49 -51.81 -39.21 -66.33
C PHE A 49 -50.27 -39.17 -66.41
N TRP A 50 -49.70 -38.00 -66.72
CA TRP A 50 -48.27 -37.86 -66.95
C TRP A 50 -47.39 -38.14 -65.71
N ASP A 51 -47.95 -38.13 -64.50
CA ASP A 51 -47.23 -38.56 -63.29
C ASP A 51 -46.79 -40.03 -63.39
N SER A 52 -47.65 -40.89 -63.96
CA SER A 52 -47.37 -42.30 -64.21
C SER A 52 -46.28 -42.50 -65.28
N PHE A 53 -45.93 -41.47 -66.05
CA PHE A 53 -44.77 -41.48 -66.95
C PHE A 53 -43.50 -41.02 -66.22
N TYR A 54 -43.55 -39.93 -65.45
CA TYR A 54 -42.37 -39.38 -64.77
C TYR A 54 -41.91 -40.20 -63.55
N PHE A 55 -42.83 -40.91 -62.89
CA PHE A 55 -42.57 -41.66 -61.65
C PHE A 55 -42.84 -43.17 -61.83
N ILE A 56 -42.12 -43.80 -62.77
CA ILE A 56 -42.16 -45.24 -63.05
C ILE A 56 -41.14 -46.05 -62.26
N GLN A 57 -41.26 -47.39 -62.29
CA GLN A 57 -40.26 -48.34 -61.76
C GLN A 57 -39.92 -48.10 -60.28
N GLU A 58 -40.95 -47.84 -59.47
CA GLU A 58 -40.88 -47.51 -58.04
C GLU A 58 -40.24 -46.15 -57.69
N ASN A 59 -39.60 -45.46 -58.65
CA ASN A 59 -38.95 -44.15 -58.49
C ASN A 59 -39.95 -43.03 -58.22
N ASN A 60 -40.42 -42.94 -56.98
CA ASN A 60 -41.22 -41.85 -56.47
C ASN A 60 -40.37 -40.57 -56.22
N PRO A 61 -40.99 -39.40 -55.95
CA PRO A 61 -40.25 -38.17 -55.69
C PRO A 61 -39.15 -38.29 -54.63
N GLN A 62 -39.35 -39.07 -53.56
CA GLN A 62 -38.36 -39.30 -52.52
C GLN A 62 -37.13 -40.02 -53.06
N GLN A 63 -37.34 -41.13 -53.77
CA GLN A 63 -36.24 -41.93 -54.33
C GLN A 63 -35.45 -41.13 -55.37
N LEU A 64 -36.13 -40.35 -56.22
CA LEU A 64 -35.46 -39.47 -57.19
C LEU A 64 -34.68 -38.33 -56.51
N ALA A 65 -35.21 -37.77 -55.41
CA ALA A 65 -34.49 -36.78 -54.61
C ALA A 65 -33.26 -37.40 -53.93
N ASP A 66 -33.35 -38.63 -53.44
CA ASP A 66 -32.23 -39.34 -52.81
C ASP A 66 -31.12 -39.64 -53.84
N ILE A 67 -31.49 -40.07 -55.05
CA ILE A 67 -30.57 -40.25 -56.18
C ILE A 67 -29.90 -38.92 -56.55
N TYR A 68 -30.67 -37.83 -56.57
CA TYR A 68 -30.16 -36.49 -56.87
C TYR A 68 -29.16 -35.98 -55.83
N GLN A 69 -29.38 -36.27 -54.54
CA GLN A 69 -28.44 -35.91 -53.47
C GLN A 69 -27.21 -36.81 -53.44
N HIS A 70 -27.35 -38.07 -53.85
CA HIS A 70 -26.31 -39.09 -53.80
C HIS A 70 -25.92 -39.61 -55.18
N VAL A 71 -25.68 -38.70 -56.14
CA VAL A 71 -25.38 -39.05 -57.55
C VAL A 71 -24.22 -40.06 -57.68
N ASN A 72 -23.22 -39.98 -56.79
CA ASN A 72 -22.06 -40.89 -56.78
C ASN A 72 -22.39 -42.34 -56.39
N LYS A 73 -23.59 -42.58 -55.83
CA LYS A 73 -24.10 -43.92 -55.46
C LYS A 73 -25.12 -44.45 -56.46
N ALA A 74 -25.45 -43.69 -57.50
CA ALA A 74 -26.39 -44.13 -58.54
C ALA A 74 -25.79 -45.31 -59.34
N ASN A 75 -26.59 -46.34 -59.60
CA ASN A 75 -26.20 -47.57 -60.30
C ASN A 75 -25.96 -47.39 -61.82
N GLY A 76 -25.97 -46.16 -62.33
CA GLY A 76 -25.84 -45.82 -63.74
C GLY A 76 -27.06 -46.17 -64.62
N ILE A 77 -28.14 -46.69 -64.04
CA ILE A 77 -29.35 -47.14 -64.74
C ILE A 77 -30.53 -46.34 -64.21
N LEU A 78 -30.95 -45.32 -64.96
CA LEU A 78 -32.15 -44.53 -64.69
C LEU A 78 -32.90 -44.28 -66.02
N PRO A 79 -34.24 -44.36 -66.06
CA PRO A 79 -35.01 -43.99 -67.23
C PRO A 79 -34.61 -42.59 -67.76
N ALA A 80 -34.43 -42.48 -69.08
CA ALA A 80 -33.86 -41.28 -69.70
C ALA A 80 -34.65 -40.00 -69.38
N HIS A 81 -35.97 -40.08 -69.25
CA HIS A 81 -36.83 -38.94 -68.88
C HIS A 81 -36.65 -38.53 -67.41
N GLN A 82 -36.42 -39.47 -66.48
CA GLN A 82 -36.10 -39.16 -65.08
C GLN A 82 -34.71 -38.53 -64.96
N ALA A 83 -33.72 -39.08 -65.68
CA ALA A 83 -32.39 -38.47 -65.78
C ALA A 83 -32.44 -37.06 -66.38
N PHE A 84 -33.29 -36.84 -67.39
CA PHE A 84 -33.53 -35.53 -67.99
C PHE A 84 -34.13 -34.54 -66.98
N VAL A 85 -35.14 -34.95 -66.20
CA VAL A 85 -35.72 -34.10 -65.14
C VAL A 85 -34.66 -33.76 -64.10
N LEU A 86 -33.88 -34.73 -63.61
CA LEU A 86 -32.82 -34.46 -62.63
C LEU A 86 -31.73 -33.53 -63.20
N ALA A 87 -31.35 -33.69 -64.46
CA ALA A 87 -30.43 -32.78 -65.14
C ALA A 87 -31.00 -31.35 -65.25
N PHE A 88 -32.30 -31.22 -65.54
CA PHE A 88 -32.98 -29.94 -65.58
C PHE A 88 -33.03 -29.27 -64.20
N LEU A 89 -33.35 -30.02 -63.14
CA LEU A 89 -33.29 -29.53 -61.76
C LEU A 89 -31.88 -29.07 -61.39
N LYS A 90 -30.84 -29.76 -61.89
CA LYS A 90 -29.46 -29.31 -61.71
C LYS A 90 -29.22 -27.95 -62.34
N LEU A 91 -29.68 -27.71 -63.57
CA LEU A 91 -29.54 -26.39 -64.19
C LEU A 91 -30.26 -25.28 -63.39
N LEU A 92 -31.43 -25.58 -62.83
CA LEU A 92 -32.21 -24.63 -62.02
C LEU A 92 -31.58 -24.29 -60.67
N GLU A 93 -30.68 -25.10 -60.12
CA GLU A 93 -29.98 -24.73 -58.89
C GLU A 93 -29.19 -23.42 -59.06
N THR A 94 -28.63 -23.16 -60.24
CA THR A 94 -27.86 -21.93 -60.48
C THR A 94 -28.74 -20.69 -60.32
N THR A 95 -29.95 -20.70 -60.89
CA THR A 95 -30.88 -19.57 -60.75
C THR A 95 -31.40 -19.45 -59.33
N LYS A 96 -31.69 -20.58 -58.66
CA LYS A 96 -32.08 -20.60 -57.25
C LYS A 96 -31.00 -20.01 -56.34
N ILE A 97 -29.73 -20.40 -56.52
CA ILE A 97 -28.58 -19.87 -55.78
C ILE A 97 -28.51 -18.35 -55.96
N LEU A 98 -28.55 -17.86 -57.20
CA LEU A 98 -28.49 -16.42 -57.48
C LEU A 98 -29.71 -15.66 -56.92
N PHE A 99 -30.91 -16.24 -56.98
CA PHE A 99 -32.11 -15.63 -56.43
C PHE A 99 -32.03 -15.49 -54.91
N ASN A 100 -31.50 -16.51 -54.22
CA ASN A 100 -31.30 -16.49 -52.78
C ASN A 100 -30.21 -15.49 -52.31
N THR A 101 -29.42 -14.92 -53.21
CA THR A 101 -28.53 -13.79 -52.88
C THR A 101 -29.26 -12.44 -52.78
N PHE A 102 -30.50 -12.34 -53.27
CA PHE A 102 -31.22 -11.07 -53.37
C PHE A 102 -31.52 -10.40 -52.01
N PRO A 103 -31.98 -11.11 -50.95
CA PRO A 103 -32.28 -10.49 -49.67
C PRO A 103 -31.09 -9.77 -49.04
N VAL A 104 -29.90 -10.37 -49.15
CA VAL A 104 -28.65 -9.80 -48.63
C VAL A 104 -28.32 -8.51 -49.38
N ARG A 105 -28.33 -8.55 -50.71
CA ARG A 105 -28.09 -7.36 -51.56
C ARG A 105 -29.12 -6.25 -51.30
N HIS A 106 -30.38 -6.61 -51.10
CA HIS A 106 -31.43 -5.64 -50.77
C HIS A 106 -31.20 -4.99 -49.40
N ARG A 107 -30.81 -5.77 -48.38
CA ARG A 107 -30.46 -5.24 -47.07
C ARG A 107 -29.25 -4.30 -47.13
N ASP A 108 -28.23 -4.67 -47.90
CA ASP A 108 -27.03 -3.84 -48.07
C ASP A 108 -27.33 -2.54 -48.83
N LEU A 109 -28.15 -2.60 -49.88
CA LEU A 109 -28.68 -1.42 -50.57
C LEU A 109 -29.36 -0.47 -49.57
N TYR A 110 -30.24 -1.01 -48.73
CA TYR A 110 -30.97 -0.21 -47.75
C TYR A 110 -30.05 0.39 -46.68
N TYR A 111 -29.19 -0.40 -46.05
CA TYR A 111 -28.32 0.10 -44.98
C TYR A 111 -27.22 1.03 -45.47
N ARG A 112 -26.56 0.69 -46.57
CA ARG A 112 -25.36 1.42 -47.03
C ARG A 112 -25.68 2.53 -48.01
N GLN A 113 -26.55 2.29 -48.99
CA GLN A 113 -26.81 3.29 -50.04
C GLN A 113 -27.94 4.26 -49.67
N LEU A 114 -29.03 3.77 -49.05
CA LEU A 114 -30.15 4.63 -48.66
C LEU A 114 -29.94 5.29 -47.30
N LEU A 115 -29.54 4.54 -46.27
CA LEU A 115 -29.32 5.08 -44.92
C LEU A 115 -27.89 5.61 -44.67
N GLY A 116 -26.94 5.32 -45.56
CA GLY A 116 -25.55 5.79 -45.43
C GLY A 116 -24.77 5.18 -44.26
N LEU A 117 -25.25 4.07 -43.69
CA LEU A 117 -24.62 3.43 -42.53
C LEU A 117 -23.37 2.66 -42.96
N LYS A 118 -22.36 2.72 -42.10
CA LYS A 118 -21.07 2.03 -42.30
C LYS A 118 -20.69 1.25 -41.04
N PRO A 119 -19.90 0.17 -41.20
CA PRO A 119 -19.21 -0.46 -40.07
C PRO A 119 -18.37 0.58 -39.31
N ARG A 120 -18.26 0.42 -37.99
CA ARG A 120 -17.37 1.25 -37.19
C ARG A 120 -15.90 0.94 -37.52
N SER A 121 -15.11 1.99 -37.66
CA SER A 121 -13.65 1.88 -37.74
C SER A 121 -13.09 1.31 -36.44
N ALA A 122 -11.88 0.75 -36.50
CA ALA A 122 -11.13 0.38 -35.31
C ALA A 122 -10.90 1.61 -34.41
N GLN A 123 -10.93 1.39 -33.11
CA GLN A 123 -10.61 2.40 -32.09
C GLN A 123 -9.21 2.14 -31.55
N ALA A 124 -8.37 3.17 -31.59
CA ALA A 124 -7.03 3.15 -31.01
C ALA A 124 -7.08 2.79 -29.52
N ASP A 125 -6.17 1.90 -29.11
CA ASP A 125 -5.86 1.68 -27.71
C ASP A 125 -4.90 2.74 -27.17
N CYS A 126 -4.90 2.88 -25.85
CA CYS A 126 -4.07 3.83 -25.12
C CYS A 126 -3.14 3.08 -24.17
N VAL A 127 -1.99 3.69 -23.90
CA VAL A 127 -0.96 3.21 -22.97
C VAL A 127 -0.46 4.34 -22.08
N ALA A 128 0.01 4.01 -20.89
CA ALA A 128 0.73 4.93 -20.02
C ALA A 128 2.23 4.71 -20.21
N ILE A 129 2.96 5.77 -20.53
CA ILE A 129 4.39 5.74 -20.77
C ILE A 129 5.10 6.68 -19.82
N GLY A 130 6.25 6.24 -19.32
CA GLY A 130 7.17 7.00 -18.48
C GLY A 130 8.43 7.31 -19.27
N VAL A 131 8.90 8.55 -19.19
CA VAL A 131 10.07 9.02 -19.95
C VAL A 131 11.24 9.28 -19.01
N THR A 132 12.36 8.62 -19.27
CA THR A 132 13.62 8.82 -18.54
C THR A 132 14.59 9.61 -19.43
N LEU A 133 15.17 10.67 -18.87
CA LEU A 133 16.17 11.48 -19.58
C LEU A 133 17.59 10.93 -19.39
N ASN A 134 18.48 11.25 -20.33
CA ASN A 134 19.92 11.05 -20.19
C ASN A 134 20.47 11.98 -19.11
N THR A 135 21.71 11.77 -18.65
CA THR A 135 22.33 12.59 -17.58
C THR A 135 22.76 14.00 -18.00
N LYS A 136 22.69 14.34 -19.30
CA LYS A 136 23.18 15.62 -19.85
C LYS A 136 22.08 16.67 -20.05
N SER A 137 20.82 16.24 -20.13
CA SER A 137 19.69 17.09 -20.53
C SER A 137 18.80 17.35 -19.32
N ALA A 138 18.91 18.55 -18.73
CA ALA A 138 18.19 18.93 -17.52
C ALA A 138 16.67 18.74 -17.63
N GLU A 139 16.12 19.18 -18.77
CA GLU A 139 14.71 19.03 -19.15
C GLU A 139 14.61 18.79 -20.66
N SER A 140 13.54 18.10 -21.08
CA SER A 140 13.23 17.90 -22.49
C SER A 140 11.72 17.89 -22.69
N LEU A 141 11.25 18.69 -23.64
CA LEU A 141 9.85 18.68 -24.04
C LEU A 141 9.59 17.49 -24.96
N VAL A 142 8.66 16.63 -24.56
CA VAL A 142 8.00 15.65 -25.41
C VAL A 142 6.71 16.30 -25.88
N VAL A 143 6.69 16.73 -27.14
CA VAL A 143 5.53 17.41 -27.73
C VAL A 143 4.43 16.38 -27.99
N GLN A 144 3.17 16.78 -27.80
CA GLN A 144 2.00 16.02 -28.24
C GLN A 144 2.18 15.53 -29.68
N GLY A 145 1.87 14.27 -29.92
CA GLY A 145 2.10 13.64 -31.22
C GLY A 145 3.49 13.01 -31.39
N THR A 146 4.39 13.11 -30.40
CA THR A 146 5.66 12.36 -30.43
C THR A 146 5.37 10.87 -30.52
N LEU A 147 5.98 10.20 -31.50
CA LEU A 147 5.74 8.79 -31.81
C LEU A 147 6.67 7.86 -31.02
N PHE A 148 6.11 6.80 -30.47
CA PHE A 148 6.79 5.74 -29.73
C PHE A 148 6.62 4.40 -30.43
N ASP A 149 7.73 3.66 -30.51
CA ASP A 149 7.82 2.35 -31.18
C ASP A 149 7.38 1.24 -30.24
N ALA A 150 6.37 0.47 -30.65
CA ALA A 150 5.83 -0.68 -29.94
C ALA A 150 6.05 -2.00 -30.70
N GLY A 151 6.94 -2.04 -31.70
CA GLY A 151 7.19 -3.22 -32.52
C GLY A 151 6.24 -3.33 -33.70
N GLN A 152 5.83 -4.55 -34.04
CA GLN A 152 4.98 -4.86 -35.19
C GLN A 152 3.90 -5.87 -34.83
N ASP A 153 2.77 -5.84 -35.54
CA ASP A 153 1.75 -6.89 -35.46
C ASP A 153 2.15 -8.17 -36.22
N SER A 154 1.29 -9.19 -36.21
CA SER A 154 1.54 -10.46 -36.90
C SER A 154 1.61 -10.35 -38.42
N ALA A 155 1.10 -9.26 -39.02
CA ALA A 155 1.24 -8.95 -40.44
C ALA A 155 2.51 -8.13 -40.77
N GLY A 156 3.29 -7.73 -39.77
CA GLY A 156 4.47 -6.88 -39.94
C GLY A 156 4.16 -5.38 -40.01
N THR A 157 2.93 -4.95 -39.68
CA THR A 157 2.56 -3.54 -39.61
C THR A 157 3.17 -2.93 -38.34
N PRO A 158 3.89 -1.80 -38.43
CA PRO A 158 4.46 -1.15 -37.26
C PRO A 158 3.38 -0.62 -36.32
N LEU A 159 3.54 -0.86 -35.02
CA LEU A 159 2.69 -0.33 -33.97
C LEU A 159 3.32 0.95 -33.42
N GLN A 160 2.67 2.08 -33.65
CA GLN A 160 3.18 3.40 -33.27
C GLN A 160 2.18 4.16 -32.40
N TYR A 161 2.64 4.64 -31.25
CA TYR A 161 1.81 5.38 -30.30
C TYR A 161 2.23 6.85 -30.26
N ALA A 162 1.27 7.75 -30.41
CA ALA A 162 1.49 9.19 -30.27
C ALA A 162 1.16 9.63 -28.86
N SER A 163 2.05 10.39 -28.22
CA SER A 163 1.73 11.07 -26.95
C SER A 163 0.49 11.96 -27.07
N ASP A 164 -0.43 11.85 -26.11
CA ASP A 164 -1.72 12.55 -26.16
C ASP A 164 -1.62 14.01 -25.70
N ALA A 165 -0.57 14.35 -24.94
CA ALA A 165 -0.35 15.69 -24.39
C ALA A 165 1.15 16.00 -24.29
N ASP A 166 1.47 17.28 -24.23
CA ASP A 166 2.82 17.74 -23.94
C ASP A 166 3.28 17.25 -22.56
N LEU A 167 4.53 16.81 -22.49
CA LEU A 167 5.22 16.43 -21.26
C LEU A 167 6.59 17.10 -21.24
N LEU A 168 6.81 17.98 -20.25
CA LEU A 168 8.15 18.49 -19.95
C LEU A 168 8.83 17.52 -18.99
N ALA A 169 9.58 16.56 -19.53
CA ALA A 169 10.31 15.57 -18.75
C ALA A 169 11.54 16.20 -18.09
N ASN A 170 11.92 15.70 -16.91
CA ASN A 170 13.11 16.11 -16.16
C ASN A 170 13.85 14.90 -15.57
N HIS A 171 14.91 15.11 -14.80
CA HIS A 171 15.66 14.02 -14.15
C HIS A 171 15.01 13.48 -12.87
N GLY A 172 13.82 13.95 -12.52
CA GLY A 172 13.14 13.53 -11.31
C GLY A 172 12.87 12.02 -11.28
N THR A 173 12.82 11.47 -10.08
CA THR A 173 12.31 10.12 -9.83
C THR A 173 11.52 10.09 -8.53
N LEU A 174 10.44 9.30 -8.51
CA LEU A 174 9.72 8.96 -7.28
C LEU A 174 10.49 7.86 -6.56
N THR A 175 10.97 8.13 -5.34
CA THR A 175 11.76 7.16 -4.57
C THR A 175 11.02 6.62 -3.36
N ASP A 176 10.06 7.37 -2.85
CA ASP A 176 9.39 7.09 -1.59
C ASP A 176 7.88 7.28 -1.71
N LEU A 177 7.14 6.29 -1.23
CA LEU A 177 5.73 6.41 -0.85
C LEU A 177 5.64 6.06 0.63
N ARG A 178 5.11 6.97 1.42
CA ARG A 178 4.90 6.77 2.87
C ARG A 178 3.51 7.20 3.24
N TRP A 179 2.96 6.64 4.31
CA TRP A 179 1.74 7.17 4.90
C TRP A 179 1.71 6.94 6.39
N TYR A 180 0.89 7.70 7.10
CA TYR A 180 0.46 7.31 8.43
C TYR A 180 -1.05 7.12 8.46
N ARG A 181 -1.49 6.15 9.26
CA ARG A 181 -2.88 5.69 9.37
C ARG A 181 -3.28 5.56 10.83
N LYS A 182 -4.56 5.67 11.12
CA LYS A 182 -5.08 5.54 12.48
C LYS A 182 -5.55 4.11 12.72
N ASN A 183 -4.98 3.45 13.72
CA ASN A 183 -5.46 2.19 14.26
C ASN A 183 -6.22 2.43 15.58
N ASN A 184 -6.88 1.39 16.12
CA ASN A 184 -7.57 1.43 17.40
C ASN A 184 -6.64 1.85 18.56
N ASP A 185 -5.36 1.45 18.51
CA ASP A 185 -4.38 1.69 19.58
C ASP A 185 -3.54 2.97 19.40
N GLY A 186 -3.66 3.66 18.25
CA GLY A 186 -2.87 4.85 17.94
C GLY A 186 -2.53 5.01 16.46
N TRP A 187 -1.63 5.95 16.17
CA TRP A 187 -1.15 6.20 14.80
C TRP A 187 -0.02 5.25 14.43
N GLN A 188 -0.08 4.69 13.22
CA GLN A 188 0.94 3.82 12.64
C GLN A 188 1.52 4.49 11.40
N SER A 189 2.83 4.41 11.21
CA SER A 189 3.53 4.87 10.01
C SER A 189 3.94 3.67 9.17
N ALA A 190 3.82 3.80 7.86
CA ALA A 190 4.18 2.77 6.90
C ALA A 190 5.04 3.37 5.78
N THR A 191 5.92 2.54 5.22
CA THR A 191 6.74 2.87 4.05
C THR A 191 6.57 1.80 2.96
N PRO A 192 5.48 1.90 2.15
CA PRO A 192 5.21 0.97 1.06
C PRO A 192 6.21 0.97 -0.11
N LEU A 193 6.87 2.10 -0.37
CA LEU A 193 7.88 2.22 -1.42
C LEU A 193 9.08 2.96 -0.84
N TYR A 194 10.26 2.38 -0.97
CA TYR A 194 11.51 3.01 -0.61
C TYR A 194 12.68 2.41 -1.40
N HIS A 195 13.05 3.08 -2.49
CA HIS A 195 14.03 2.57 -3.44
C HIS A 195 15.42 2.34 -2.81
N SER A 196 15.85 3.21 -1.88
CA SER A 196 17.17 3.09 -1.25
C SER A 196 17.35 1.85 -0.37
N ASN A 197 16.26 1.25 0.14
CA ASN A 197 16.31 -0.01 0.89
C ASN A 197 15.72 -1.20 0.09
N GLY A 198 15.46 -1.03 -1.21
CA GLY A 198 14.89 -2.09 -2.05
C GLY A 198 13.44 -2.46 -1.69
N ILE A 199 12.66 -1.54 -1.10
CA ILE A 199 11.24 -1.75 -0.84
C ILE A 199 10.46 -1.30 -2.07
N GLU A 200 9.77 -2.24 -2.73
CA GLU A 200 8.95 -2.00 -3.92
C GLU A 200 7.45 -2.23 -3.62
N LEU A 201 6.59 -1.64 -4.45
CA LEU A 201 5.16 -1.90 -4.37
C LEU A 201 4.86 -3.35 -4.79
N PRO A 202 3.96 -4.05 -4.09
CA PRO A 202 3.60 -5.42 -4.46
C PRO A 202 2.92 -5.46 -5.83
N GLU A 203 3.17 -6.53 -6.61
CA GLU A 203 2.64 -6.67 -8.00
C GLU A 203 1.11 -6.61 -8.06
N GLN A 204 0.42 -7.15 -7.06
CA GLN A 204 -1.04 -7.08 -6.99
C GLN A 204 -1.56 -5.70 -6.56
N GLY A 205 -0.69 -4.73 -6.32
CA GLY A 205 -1.03 -3.43 -5.76
C GLY A 205 -1.31 -3.46 -4.26
N LEU A 206 -1.45 -2.28 -3.67
CA LEU A 206 -1.65 -2.06 -2.25
C LEU A 206 -2.79 -1.07 -2.01
N ARG A 207 -3.69 -1.40 -1.09
CA ARG A 207 -4.74 -0.46 -0.68
C ARG A 207 -4.15 0.65 0.16
N LEU A 208 -4.49 1.90 -0.15
CA LEU A 208 -4.03 3.04 0.65
C LEU A 208 -4.43 2.86 2.11
N PHE A 209 -3.47 3.14 3.01
CA PHE A 209 -3.64 3.05 4.47
C PHE A 209 -3.99 1.64 4.97
N SER A 210 -3.80 0.58 4.18
CA SER A 210 -3.84 -0.77 4.73
C SER A 210 -2.62 -1.05 5.61
N PRO A 211 -2.70 -2.01 6.55
CA PRO A 211 -1.54 -2.48 7.27
C PRO A 211 -0.45 -2.98 6.31
N THR A 212 0.80 -2.66 6.59
CA THR A 212 1.97 -3.21 5.87
C THR A 212 2.86 -3.98 6.84
N PRO A 213 3.72 -4.89 6.35
CA PRO A 213 4.68 -5.62 7.20
C PRO A 213 5.64 -4.70 7.96
N ASN A 214 5.86 -3.48 7.45
CA ASN A 214 6.78 -2.49 7.99
C ASN A 214 6.07 -1.37 8.77
N ASP A 215 4.85 -1.62 9.27
CA ASP A 215 4.14 -0.65 10.10
C ASP A 215 4.86 -0.46 11.44
N ILE A 216 5.16 0.79 11.79
CA ILE A 216 5.80 1.17 13.05
C ILE A 216 4.92 2.20 13.77
N PRO A 217 4.69 2.07 15.09
CA PRO A 217 3.95 3.05 15.86
C PRO A 217 4.57 4.45 15.75
N VAL A 218 3.72 5.45 15.49
CA VAL A 218 4.15 6.85 15.41
C VAL A 218 4.50 7.34 16.81
N LEU A 219 5.76 7.72 17.01
CA LEU A 219 6.23 8.30 18.25
C LEU A 219 5.80 9.77 18.36
N SER A 220 4.86 10.05 19.26
CA SER A 220 4.39 11.41 19.54
C SER A 220 5.15 11.99 20.73
N GLY A 221 6.01 12.99 20.49
CA GLY A 221 6.84 13.55 21.55
C GLY A 221 7.85 14.58 21.05
N TYR A 222 9.05 14.55 21.61
CA TYR A 222 10.08 15.56 21.39
C TYR A 222 11.47 14.93 21.19
N LEU A 223 12.28 15.56 20.36
CA LEU A 223 13.73 15.53 20.50
C LEU A 223 14.12 16.65 21.46
N ILE A 224 15.01 16.37 22.40
CA ILE A 224 15.44 17.29 23.44
C ILE A 224 16.95 17.35 23.40
N THR A 225 17.51 18.56 23.33
CA THR A 225 18.95 18.77 23.23
C THR A 225 19.46 19.64 24.36
N THR A 226 20.48 19.17 25.08
CA THR A 226 21.20 19.94 26.10
C THR A 226 22.62 19.42 26.27
N PRO A 227 23.62 20.28 26.54
CA PRO A 227 24.99 19.84 26.86
C PRO A 227 25.06 18.88 28.06
N LEU A 228 24.11 18.96 29.01
CA LEU A 228 24.06 18.06 30.16
C LEU A 228 23.89 16.59 29.78
N PHE A 229 23.41 16.29 28.57
CA PHE A 229 23.31 14.93 28.08
C PHE A 229 24.65 14.33 27.67
N ALA A 230 25.77 15.07 27.74
CA ALA A 230 27.11 14.53 27.53
C ALA A 230 27.61 13.78 28.78
N MET A 231 27.05 12.59 29.03
CA MET A 231 27.34 11.75 30.20
C MET A 231 28.24 10.56 29.82
N PRO A 232 29.54 10.61 30.16
CA PRO A 232 30.53 9.66 29.65
C PRO A 232 30.39 8.24 30.21
N THR A 233 30.21 8.08 31.54
CA THR A 233 30.20 6.77 32.21
C THR A 233 29.36 6.80 33.50
N GLY A 234 29.19 5.64 34.14
CA GLY A 234 28.47 5.52 35.41
C GLY A 234 26.98 5.23 35.25
N GLU A 235 26.30 4.98 36.36
CA GLU A 235 24.83 4.86 36.37
C GLU A 235 24.24 6.26 36.17
N ARG A 236 23.52 6.47 35.07
CA ARG A 236 23.02 7.79 34.67
C ARG A 236 21.51 7.81 34.76
N ARG A 237 20.97 8.82 35.42
CA ARG A 237 19.54 9.08 35.54
C ARG A 237 19.23 10.45 34.96
N ILE A 238 18.16 10.54 34.18
CA ILE A 238 17.62 11.79 33.64
C ILE A 238 16.19 11.92 34.15
N LYS A 239 15.90 12.97 34.92
CA LYS A 239 14.54 13.35 35.30
C LYS A 239 14.04 14.46 34.40
N VAL A 240 12.91 14.21 33.75
CA VAL A 240 12.21 15.14 32.86
C VAL A 240 10.94 15.59 33.55
N THR A 241 10.79 16.91 33.76
CA THR A 241 9.59 17.50 34.36
C THR A 241 8.69 18.08 33.27
N LEU A 242 7.41 17.72 33.32
CA LEU A 242 6.36 18.13 32.39
C LEU A 242 5.62 19.37 32.91
N ALA A 243 5.11 20.20 32.00
CA ALA A 243 4.36 21.42 32.32
C ALA A 243 3.00 21.17 32.97
N SER A 244 2.42 19.98 32.76
CA SER A 244 1.12 19.58 33.30
C SER A 244 1.10 18.07 33.57
N SER A 245 0.12 17.62 34.37
CA SER A 245 -0.06 16.20 34.66
C SER A 245 -0.39 15.41 33.38
N TRP A 246 0.35 14.33 33.13
CA TRP A 246 0.07 13.37 32.08
C TRP A 246 -0.62 12.13 32.67
N ALA A 247 -1.68 11.66 32.01
CA ALA A 247 -2.56 10.59 32.50
C ALA A 247 -2.53 9.34 31.60
N GLY A 248 -1.50 9.19 30.76
CA GLY A 248 -1.33 8.01 29.92
C GLY A 248 -0.68 6.83 30.65
N ASP A 249 -0.62 5.67 29.98
CA ASP A 249 0.06 4.48 30.49
C ASP A 249 1.57 4.58 30.25
N PRO A 250 2.41 4.56 31.32
CA PRO A 250 3.86 4.70 31.20
C PRO A 250 4.52 3.59 30.36
N LYS A 251 3.89 2.44 30.16
CA LYS A 251 4.41 1.37 29.28
C LYS A 251 4.55 1.80 27.83
N HIS A 252 3.82 2.82 27.40
CA HIS A 252 3.87 3.36 26.04
C HIS A 252 4.86 4.51 25.88
N ILE A 253 5.53 4.94 26.96
CA ILE A 253 6.62 5.91 26.85
C ILE A 253 7.84 5.19 26.31
N THR A 254 8.42 5.73 25.24
CA THR A 254 9.73 5.30 24.75
C THR A 254 10.71 6.45 24.87
N ALA A 255 11.94 6.12 25.26
CA ALA A 255 13.00 7.08 25.46
C ALA A 255 14.32 6.50 24.95
N MET A 256 15.02 7.27 24.12
CA MET A 256 16.31 6.90 23.56
C MET A 256 17.25 8.10 23.57
N ILE A 257 18.54 7.89 23.75
CA ILE A 257 19.55 8.95 23.72
C ILE A 257 20.64 8.64 22.69
N SER A 258 21.15 9.66 22.02
CA SER A 258 22.11 9.49 20.95
C SER A 258 23.50 9.04 21.45
N THR A 259 24.12 8.17 20.67
CA THR A 259 25.59 8.05 20.58
C THR A 259 26.02 8.49 19.17
N GLU A 260 27.29 8.33 18.83
CA GLU A 260 27.82 8.72 17.52
C GLU A 260 27.07 8.03 16.37
N ASN A 261 26.81 6.72 16.51
CA ASN A 261 26.31 5.87 15.42
C ASN A 261 25.05 5.05 15.77
N ARG A 262 24.54 5.07 17.02
CA ARG A 262 23.29 4.37 17.38
C ARG A 262 22.48 5.09 18.45
N TRP A 263 21.21 4.71 18.59
CA TRP A 263 20.37 5.11 19.71
C TRP A 263 20.55 4.13 20.89
N LEU A 264 20.76 4.66 22.10
CA LEU A 264 20.70 3.87 23.35
C LEU A 264 19.29 3.94 23.92
N SER A 265 18.70 2.79 24.22
CA SER A 265 17.38 2.73 24.86
C SER A 265 17.49 3.03 26.35
N LEU A 266 16.58 3.84 26.87
CA LEU A 266 16.54 4.23 28.28
C LEU A 266 15.46 3.44 29.00
N SER A 267 15.77 2.98 30.22
CA SER A 267 14.72 2.49 31.12
C SER A 267 13.80 3.64 31.51
N VAL A 268 12.48 3.44 31.49
CA VAL A 268 11.50 4.49 31.79
C VAL A 268 10.76 4.17 33.08
N LYS A 269 10.68 5.14 33.99
CA LYS A 269 9.90 5.08 35.23
C LYS A 269 9.16 6.39 35.44
N LEU A 270 7.83 6.33 35.51
CA LEU A 270 7.01 7.48 35.89
C LEU A 270 7.03 7.61 37.42
N ILE A 271 7.65 8.68 37.95
CA ILE A 271 7.73 8.91 39.41
C ILE A 271 6.37 9.42 39.92
N ASP A 272 5.80 10.38 39.21
CA ASP A 272 4.50 10.98 39.46
C ASP A 272 3.89 11.45 38.12
N LYS A 273 2.71 12.07 38.14
CA LYS A 273 2.02 12.49 36.90
C LYS A 273 2.77 13.59 36.11
N THR A 274 3.81 14.20 36.65
CA THR A 274 4.58 15.31 36.06
C THR A 274 6.06 15.00 35.87
N THR A 275 6.57 13.91 36.43
CA THR A 275 8.01 13.61 36.45
C THR A 275 8.30 12.21 35.90
N ILE A 276 9.07 12.16 34.83
CA ILE A 276 9.56 10.92 34.21
C ILE A 276 11.04 10.77 34.54
N GLU A 277 11.43 9.60 35.05
CA GLU A 277 12.82 9.20 35.28
C GLU A 277 13.27 8.21 34.21
N LEU A 278 14.39 8.52 33.58
CA LEU A 278 15.03 7.74 32.53
C LEU A 278 16.37 7.23 33.04
N GLY A 279 16.75 5.99 32.77
CA GLY A 279 18.00 5.40 33.28
C GLY A 279 18.85 4.67 32.26
N LEU A 280 20.17 4.88 32.34
CA LEU A 280 21.23 4.07 31.72
C LEU A 280 22.04 3.37 32.81
N SER A 281 22.48 2.16 32.51
CA SER A 281 23.40 1.40 33.37
C SER A 281 24.83 1.95 33.28
N SER A 282 25.72 1.44 34.14
CA SER A 282 27.15 1.75 34.10
C SER A 282 27.86 1.26 32.84
N ASP A 283 27.32 0.22 32.20
CA ASP A 283 27.98 -0.50 31.10
C ASP A 283 27.54 0.04 29.72
N ASP A 284 26.51 0.88 29.68
CA ASP A 284 26.04 1.51 28.46
C ASP A 284 27.08 2.52 27.93
N ALA A 285 27.18 2.63 26.60
CA ALA A 285 28.16 3.50 25.96
C ALA A 285 28.04 4.98 26.37
N PRO A 286 29.12 5.78 26.23
CA PRO A 286 29.06 7.22 26.40
C PRO A 286 28.01 7.86 25.49
N THR A 287 27.23 8.79 26.02
CA THR A 287 26.26 9.56 25.23
C THR A 287 26.98 10.70 24.52
N THR A 288 26.86 10.77 23.21
CA THR A 288 27.57 11.72 22.35
C THR A 288 26.60 12.35 21.35
N PRO A 289 26.97 13.48 20.73
CA PRO A 289 26.17 14.04 19.64
C PRO A 289 25.94 13.02 18.53
N PRO A 290 24.77 13.03 17.86
CA PRO A 290 24.48 12.14 16.75
C PRO A 290 25.36 12.53 15.55
N GLY A 291 26.19 11.61 15.05
CA GLY A 291 27.05 11.86 13.90
C GLY A 291 26.23 12.06 12.61
N THR A 292 25.56 11.01 12.17
CA THR A 292 24.63 11.02 11.02
C THR A 292 23.32 10.26 11.28
N LEU A 293 23.07 9.90 12.54
CA LEU A 293 21.87 9.21 13.01
C LEU A 293 20.60 9.89 12.54
N ASP A 294 19.75 9.17 11.82
CA ASP A 294 18.47 9.66 11.28
C ASP A 294 18.58 10.97 10.48
N GLY A 295 19.76 11.27 9.91
CA GLY A 295 20.02 12.54 9.20
C GLY A 295 20.11 13.77 10.12
N MET A 296 20.21 13.56 11.43
CA MET A 296 20.33 14.63 12.43
C MET A 296 21.76 15.17 12.47
N LYS A 297 21.89 16.50 12.62
CA LYS A 297 23.16 17.19 12.86
C LYS A 297 22.99 18.08 14.08
N PHE A 298 23.43 17.59 15.23
CA PHE A 298 23.46 18.35 16.48
C PHE A 298 24.86 18.29 17.07
N ASP A 299 25.30 19.38 17.71
CA ASP A 299 26.60 19.46 18.37
C ASP A 299 26.57 18.93 19.82
N VAL A 300 25.39 18.55 20.30
CA VAL A 300 25.16 18.00 21.64
C VAL A 300 24.34 16.70 21.55
N PRO A 301 24.43 15.81 22.55
CA PRO A 301 23.60 14.61 22.58
C PRO A 301 22.11 14.94 22.61
N VAL A 302 21.32 14.07 21.96
CA VAL A 302 19.89 14.24 21.74
C VAL A 302 19.13 13.15 22.49
N LEU A 303 18.12 13.53 23.25
CA LEU A 303 17.14 12.64 23.86
C LEU A 303 15.88 12.63 22.99
N LYS A 304 15.52 11.47 22.45
CA LYS A 304 14.24 11.20 21.78
C LYS A 304 13.27 10.62 22.79
N LEU A 305 12.23 11.37 23.15
CA LEU A 305 11.26 11.01 24.19
C LEU A 305 9.83 11.21 23.66
N GLY A 306 8.99 10.19 23.78
CA GLY A 306 7.59 10.30 23.35
C GLY A 306 6.74 9.12 23.78
N THR A 307 5.51 9.10 23.29
CA THR A 307 4.57 8.00 23.48
C THR A 307 4.22 7.36 22.14
N ILE A 308 4.16 6.03 22.09
CA ILE A 308 3.74 5.28 20.89
C ILE A 308 2.23 5.08 20.83
N GLN A 309 1.53 5.31 21.94
CA GLN A 309 0.07 5.17 22.08
C GLN A 309 -0.46 6.19 23.09
N GLY A 310 -1.73 6.56 22.95
CA GLY A 310 -2.43 7.41 23.90
C GLY A 310 -2.13 8.92 23.75
N LEU A 311 -2.06 9.62 24.89
CA LEU A 311 -1.93 11.08 24.92
C LEU A 311 -0.49 11.53 24.66
N ILE A 312 -0.35 12.62 23.89
CA ILE A 312 0.93 13.30 23.65
C ILE A 312 1.50 13.80 24.99
N LEU A 313 2.82 13.71 25.16
CA LEU A 313 3.49 14.26 26.34
C LEU A 313 3.34 15.80 26.38
N PRO A 314 2.97 16.39 27.52
CA PRO A 314 3.03 17.83 27.71
C PRO A 314 4.43 18.40 27.48
N LYS A 315 4.51 19.72 27.29
CA LYS A 315 5.79 20.42 27.13
C LYS A 315 6.72 20.16 28.33
N VAL A 316 8.00 19.98 28.07
CA VAL A 316 9.03 19.81 29.11
C VAL A 316 9.41 21.17 29.70
N THR A 317 9.53 21.26 31.04
CA THR A 317 9.86 22.51 31.77
C THR A 317 11.23 22.49 32.44
N SER A 318 11.74 21.32 32.83
CA SER A 318 13.08 21.19 33.38
C SER A 318 13.65 19.80 33.17
N ILE A 319 14.97 19.73 33.09
CA ILE A 319 15.74 18.49 32.98
C ILE A 319 16.74 18.47 34.14
N GLU A 320 16.83 17.34 34.82
CA GLU A 320 17.81 17.09 35.86
C GLU A 320 18.55 15.79 35.54
N ILE A 321 19.88 15.84 35.53
CA ILE A 321 20.72 14.65 35.37
C ILE A 321 21.33 14.26 36.70
N SER A 322 21.58 12.97 36.89
CA SER A 322 22.36 12.42 38.01
C SER A 322 23.25 11.31 37.49
N ILE A 323 24.54 11.39 37.79
CA ILE A 323 25.56 10.40 37.44
C ILE A 323 26.13 9.84 38.74
N ASN A 324 25.99 8.53 38.96
CA ASN A 324 26.54 7.83 40.11
C ASN A 324 27.68 6.90 39.67
N GLY A 325 28.74 6.82 40.48
CA GLY A 325 29.92 6.02 40.17
C GLY A 325 30.69 6.57 38.96
N ASN A 326 30.83 7.90 38.89
CA ASN A 326 31.36 8.57 37.72
C ASN A 326 32.87 8.31 37.51
N ARG A 327 33.22 7.47 36.54
CA ARG A 327 34.62 7.14 36.21
C ARG A 327 35.31 8.22 35.35
N SER A 328 34.61 9.27 34.92
CA SER A 328 35.24 10.40 34.23
C SER A 328 35.97 11.34 35.18
N VAL A 329 35.71 11.23 36.49
CA VAL A 329 36.32 12.09 37.51
C VAL A 329 37.83 11.84 37.56
N ARG A 330 38.58 12.91 37.34
CA ARG A 330 40.03 12.97 37.57
C ARG A 330 40.26 13.40 39.00
N TYR A 331 41.15 12.69 39.69
CA TYR A 331 41.42 12.86 41.11
C TYR A 331 42.93 12.94 41.32
N ALA A 332 43.39 13.95 42.06
CA ALA A 332 44.78 14.08 42.44
C ALA A 332 44.89 14.62 43.85
N SER A 333 45.60 13.91 44.71
CA SER A 333 46.01 14.40 46.02
C SER A 333 47.24 15.30 45.88
N ASP A 334 47.65 15.94 46.96
CA ASP A 334 48.95 16.64 46.99
C ASP A 334 50.16 15.71 46.77
N SER A 335 49.96 14.38 46.80
CA SER A 335 51.00 13.38 46.53
C SER A 335 51.08 12.95 45.06
N GLY A 336 50.11 13.32 44.22
CA GLY A 336 50.09 12.98 42.80
C GLY A 336 48.69 12.63 42.27
N ILE A 337 48.64 12.09 41.05
CA ILE A 337 47.41 11.59 40.42
C ILE A 337 47.00 10.29 41.12
N GLU A 338 45.73 10.19 41.49
CA GLU A 338 45.13 9.09 42.24
C GLU A 338 43.97 8.47 41.43
N GLN A 339 43.45 7.31 41.85
CA GLN A 339 42.22 6.72 41.30
C GLN A 339 41.11 6.67 42.35
N THR A 340 39.88 6.95 41.94
CA THR A 340 38.72 7.01 42.83
C THR A 340 38.31 5.64 43.37
N ASP A 341 38.69 4.55 42.72
CA ASP A 341 38.38 3.17 43.10
C ASP A 341 39.58 2.43 43.74
N SER A 342 40.66 3.16 44.05
CA SER A 342 41.84 2.62 44.72
C SER A 342 42.12 3.29 46.06
N THR A 343 42.89 2.59 46.90
CA THR A 343 43.40 3.13 48.15
C THR A 343 44.22 4.39 47.92
N SER A 344 43.87 5.49 48.59
CA SER A 344 44.61 6.76 48.49
C SER A 344 44.60 7.53 49.82
N PHE A 345 45.48 8.53 49.91
CA PHE A 345 45.59 9.46 51.04
C PHE A 345 45.15 10.86 50.59
N PRO A 346 43.85 11.20 50.66
CA PRO A 346 43.31 12.46 50.11
C PRO A 346 43.97 13.71 50.69
N PHE A 347 44.52 13.63 51.91
CA PHE A 347 45.21 14.73 52.58
C PHE A 347 46.70 14.47 52.79
N SER A 348 47.32 13.58 51.98
CA SER A 348 48.68 13.05 52.14
C SER A 348 48.87 12.14 53.37
N GLN A 349 50.05 11.52 53.49
CA GLN A 349 50.39 10.62 54.62
C GLN A 349 50.67 11.37 55.94
N SER A 350 50.88 12.69 55.88
CA SER A 350 51.10 13.56 57.04
C SER A 350 50.26 14.84 56.86
N PRO A 351 48.91 14.73 57.01
CA PRO A 351 48.01 15.83 56.74
C PRO A 351 48.29 17.06 57.61
N SER A 352 48.25 18.23 56.98
CA SER A 352 48.35 19.54 57.62
C SER A 352 47.23 20.46 57.09
N LEU A 353 47.01 21.61 57.73
CA LEU A 353 46.05 22.59 57.20
C LEU A 353 46.45 23.03 55.78
N GLY A 354 45.48 23.02 54.85
CA GLY A 354 45.72 23.28 53.42
C GLY A 354 46.11 22.06 52.60
N SER A 355 46.45 20.92 53.25
CA SER A 355 46.54 19.63 52.56
C SER A 355 45.17 19.26 51.98
N GLY A 356 45.16 18.73 50.77
CA GLY A 356 43.92 18.50 50.04
C GLY A 356 44.09 17.71 48.76
N PHE A 357 43.00 17.67 48.02
CA PHE A 357 42.94 17.01 46.73
C PHE A 357 42.09 17.80 45.75
N ASN A 358 42.42 17.67 44.47
CA ASN A 358 41.71 18.27 43.36
C ASN A 358 40.89 17.21 42.64
N LEU A 359 39.66 17.59 42.27
CA LEU A 359 38.75 16.80 41.45
C LEU A 359 38.29 17.61 40.25
N ILE A 360 38.13 16.95 39.11
CA ILE A 360 37.44 17.52 37.96
C ILE A 360 36.82 16.45 37.08
N ALA A 361 35.69 16.75 36.44
CA ALA A 361 35.12 15.94 35.36
C ALA A 361 34.59 16.86 34.23
N PRO A 362 34.65 16.43 32.95
CA PRO A 362 34.18 17.22 31.81
C PRO A 362 32.75 17.76 31.97
N GLU A 363 31.83 16.95 32.47
CA GLU A 363 30.40 17.27 32.64
C GLU A 363 30.12 18.35 33.70
N TRP A 364 31.10 18.70 34.53
CA TRP A 364 30.93 19.77 35.53
C TRP A 364 31.00 21.16 34.89
N TYR A 365 31.65 21.29 33.73
CA TYR A 365 31.81 22.56 33.02
C TYR A 365 30.49 22.97 32.36
N GLY A 366 30.16 24.27 32.43
CA GLY A 366 28.91 24.83 31.91
C GLY A 366 27.64 24.41 32.65
N SER A 367 27.74 23.61 33.72
CA SER A 367 26.59 23.16 34.49
C SER A 367 26.14 24.22 35.52
N GLU A 368 24.87 24.58 35.48
CA GLU A 368 24.22 25.44 36.49
C GLU A 368 23.53 24.60 37.56
N ASN A 369 23.47 25.12 38.80
CA ASN A 369 22.87 24.44 39.95
C ASN A 369 23.37 23.00 40.15
N ALA A 370 24.64 22.77 39.85
CA ALA A 370 25.27 21.47 39.97
C ALA A 370 25.58 21.13 41.43
N THR A 371 25.32 19.89 41.81
CA THR A 371 25.63 19.34 43.13
C THR A 371 26.62 18.19 42.98
N LEU A 372 27.71 18.26 43.73
CA LEU A 372 28.74 17.24 43.83
C LEU A 372 28.66 16.60 45.21
N THR A 373 28.39 15.31 45.26
CA THR A 373 28.39 14.53 46.50
C THR A 373 29.58 13.57 46.50
N LEU A 374 30.44 13.70 47.49
CA LEU A 374 31.60 12.84 47.73
C LEU A 374 31.30 11.92 48.91
N THR A 375 31.50 10.62 48.73
CA THR A 375 31.28 9.61 49.75
C THR A 375 32.57 8.81 49.93
N PRO A 376 33.49 9.26 50.81
CA PRO A 376 34.75 8.57 51.07
C PRO A 376 34.53 7.32 51.93
N GLN A 377 35.10 6.18 51.52
CA GLN A 377 35.11 4.95 52.31
C GLN A 377 36.37 4.87 53.15
N TRP A 378 36.29 5.37 54.38
CA TRP A 378 37.42 5.48 55.30
C TRP A 378 37.94 4.12 55.79
N VAL A 379 39.25 3.98 55.84
CA VAL A 379 39.96 2.78 56.32
C VAL A 379 40.57 3.08 57.69
N GLY A 380 40.50 2.12 58.61
CA GLY A 380 41.23 2.19 59.88
C GLY A 380 40.73 3.24 60.88
N LEU A 381 39.46 3.64 60.81
CA LEU A 381 38.89 4.61 61.76
C LEU A 381 39.02 4.12 63.22
N PRO A 382 39.31 5.02 64.18
CA PRO A 382 39.30 4.68 65.60
C PRO A 382 37.97 4.06 66.04
N LYS A 383 38.05 3.10 66.97
CA LYS A 383 36.85 2.47 67.57
C LYS A 383 36.22 3.29 68.70
N VAL A 384 36.82 4.43 69.04
CA VAL A 384 36.38 5.36 70.09
C VAL A 384 36.29 6.77 69.51
N ASN A 385 35.60 7.68 70.19
CA ASN A 385 35.45 9.07 69.77
C ASN A 385 36.81 9.76 69.60
N PHE A 386 36.96 10.64 68.60
CA PHE A 386 38.18 11.40 68.38
C PHE A 386 38.58 12.25 69.59
N SER A 387 37.62 12.74 70.38
CA SER A 387 37.91 13.41 71.66
C SER A 387 38.67 12.50 72.63
N THR A 388 38.34 11.21 72.67
CA THR A 388 39.05 10.21 73.49
C THR A 388 40.36 9.77 72.83
N TRP A 389 40.37 9.52 71.51
CA TRP A 389 41.56 9.08 70.78
C TRP A 389 42.70 10.10 70.88
N TYR A 390 42.37 11.39 70.83
CA TYR A 390 43.31 12.51 70.89
C TYR A 390 43.36 13.18 72.27
N GLU A 391 43.02 12.48 73.37
CA GLU A 391 42.92 13.09 74.71
C GLU A 391 44.20 13.81 75.19
N LYS A 392 45.38 13.32 74.79
CA LYS A 392 46.69 13.91 75.16
C LYS A 392 47.27 14.86 74.12
N TYR A 393 46.45 15.31 73.17
CA TYR A 393 46.80 16.32 72.18
C TYR A 393 46.27 17.69 72.59
N ASP A 394 46.87 18.75 72.05
CA ASP A 394 46.50 20.14 72.35
C ASP A 394 46.49 20.96 71.04
N PRO A 395 45.33 21.50 70.60
CA PRO A 395 44.03 21.42 71.26
C PRO A 395 43.38 20.03 71.14
N LYS A 396 42.77 19.55 72.24
CA LYS A 396 41.98 18.32 72.26
C LYS A 396 40.71 18.49 71.42
N PRO A 397 40.42 17.58 70.46
CA PRO A 397 39.12 17.52 69.77
C PRO A 397 37.92 17.48 70.72
N ASN A 398 36.89 18.29 70.43
CA ASN A 398 35.65 18.28 71.22
C ASN A 398 34.75 17.08 70.90
N ASN A 399 34.71 16.63 69.64
CA ASN A 399 33.90 15.50 69.17
C ASN A 399 34.41 14.99 67.81
N ASN A 400 33.64 14.09 67.16
CA ASN A 400 34.02 13.50 65.88
C ASN A 400 33.93 14.48 64.69
N ASP A 401 33.19 15.57 64.82
CA ASP A 401 32.90 16.52 63.73
C ASP A 401 34.01 17.58 63.55
N VAL A 402 35.09 17.47 64.34
CA VAL A 402 36.18 18.45 64.45
C VAL A 402 37.00 18.61 63.16
N PHE A 403 37.19 17.53 62.41
CA PHE A 403 37.99 17.56 61.18
C PHE A 403 37.09 17.98 60.03
N LYS A 404 37.30 19.19 59.53
CA LYS A 404 36.46 19.77 58.48
C LYS A 404 37.24 20.06 57.21
N VAL A 405 36.51 20.18 56.12
CA VAL A 405 37.05 20.57 54.82
C VAL A 405 36.35 21.79 54.26
N GLN A 406 37.09 22.57 53.47
CA GLN A 406 36.59 23.70 52.70
C GLN A 406 36.76 23.40 51.21
N GLY A 407 35.70 23.63 50.43
CA GLY A 407 35.75 23.58 48.97
C GLY A 407 36.30 24.88 48.39
N TYR A 408 37.18 24.78 47.41
CA TYR A 408 37.73 25.89 46.63
C TYR A 408 37.60 25.63 45.14
N LEU A 409 37.21 26.66 44.38
CA LEU A 409 37.41 26.69 42.94
C LEU A 409 38.82 27.19 42.67
N VAL A 410 39.63 26.39 41.98
CA VAL A 410 41.00 26.72 41.60
C VAL A 410 41.01 27.11 40.13
N THR A 411 41.59 28.26 39.82
CA THR A 411 41.71 28.83 38.46
C THR A 411 43.09 29.49 38.31
N PRO A 412 43.53 29.84 37.08
CA PRO A 412 44.75 30.62 36.86
C PRO A 412 44.78 31.96 37.63
N GLN A 413 43.62 32.54 37.95
CA GLN A 413 43.49 33.79 38.68
C GLN A 413 43.61 33.62 40.21
N GLY A 414 43.66 32.38 40.70
CA GLY A 414 43.76 32.05 42.12
C GLY A 414 42.67 31.06 42.58
N ARG A 415 42.63 30.84 43.90
CA ARG A 415 41.65 29.96 44.56
C ARG A 415 40.57 30.76 45.28
N LYS A 416 39.30 30.36 45.14
CA LYS A 416 38.14 31.00 45.80
C LYS A 416 37.30 29.98 46.54
N ALA A 417 37.07 30.20 47.84
CA ALA A 417 36.24 29.32 48.65
C ALA A 417 34.77 29.35 48.19
N PHE A 418 34.11 28.20 48.25
CA PHE A 418 32.68 28.06 47.98
C PHE A 418 32.06 27.04 48.95
N ASN A 419 30.77 27.22 49.26
CA ASN A 419 30.06 26.52 50.34
C ASN A 419 30.69 26.74 51.73
N ALA A 420 29.95 26.40 52.77
CA ALA A 420 30.48 26.37 54.14
C ALA A 420 31.36 25.14 54.36
N THR A 421 32.24 25.20 55.36
CA THR A 421 33.05 24.07 55.81
C THR A 421 32.19 22.87 56.20
N GLN A 422 32.60 21.66 55.83
CA GLN A 422 31.87 20.43 56.13
C GLN A 422 32.73 19.46 56.94
N SER A 423 32.16 18.84 57.96
CA SER A 423 32.83 17.80 58.75
C SER A 423 33.01 16.52 57.95
N LEU A 424 34.21 15.93 58.01
CA LEU A 424 34.56 14.65 57.38
C LEU A 424 33.89 13.45 58.05
N PHE A 425 33.66 13.58 59.36
CA PHE A 425 33.11 12.53 60.19
C PHE A 425 31.91 13.03 60.99
N SER A 426 31.17 12.07 61.52
CA SER A 426 30.04 12.23 62.42
C SER A 426 30.02 11.11 63.46
N GLY A 427 28.94 11.01 64.25
CA GLY A 427 28.72 9.92 65.20
C GLY A 427 29.07 10.30 66.63
N THR A 428 28.30 9.79 67.59
CA THR A 428 28.44 10.12 69.02
C THR A 428 29.49 9.26 69.73
N SER A 429 29.72 8.03 69.26
CA SER A 429 30.74 7.10 69.78
C SER A 429 31.96 7.04 68.84
N ALA A 430 32.15 5.96 68.09
CA ALA A 430 33.19 5.87 67.07
C ALA A 430 32.87 6.81 65.88
N PRO A 431 33.89 7.45 65.27
CA PRO A 431 33.70 8.28 64.09
C PRO A 431 33.11 7.47 62.93
N GLN A 432 32.11 8.05 62.26
CA GLN A 432 31.50 7.52 61.05
C GLN A 432 31.73 8.50 59.90
N GLY A 433 32.14 8.00 58.74
CA GLY A 433 32.32 8.82 57.54
C GLY A 433 31.03 9.56 57.18
N LYS A 434 31.16 10.84 56.83
CA LYS A 434 30.04 11.68 56.40
C LYS A 434 30.16 11.98 54.90
N ASN A 435 29.03 11.98 54.20
CA ASN A 435 28.98 12.43 52.81
C ASN A 435 29.19 13.94 52.76
N LEU A 436 30.00 14.40 51.81
CA LEU A 436 30.29 15.80 51.60
C LEU A 436 29.52 16.27 50.37
N THR A 437 28.67 17.28 50.51
CA THR A 437 27.81 17.76 49.42
C THR A 437 28.11 19.22 49.10
N PHE A 438 28.55 19.49 47.89
CA PHE A 438 28.96 20.81 47.46
C PHE A 438 28.09 21.29 46.30
N THR A 439 27.68 22.55 46.34
CA THR A 439 27.02 23.21 45.20
C THR A 439 28.11 23.85 44.36
N LEU A 440 28.37 23.31 43.17
CA LEU A 440 29.49 23.77 42.37
C LEU A 440 29.21 25.18 41.82
N PRO A 441 30.22 26.07 41.83
CA PRO A 441 30.13 27.30 41.05
C PRO A 441 30.14 26.97 39.56
N VAL A 442 29.50 27.82 38.75
CA VAL A 442 29.49 27.66 37.29
C VAL A 442 30.91 27.79 36.74
N MET A 443 31.39 26.76 36.06
CA MET A 443 32.72 26.72 35.45
C MET A 443 32.61 26.91 33.94
N ASN A 444 32.81 28.14 33.46
CA ASN A 444 32.77 28.49 32.03
C ASN A 444 34.18 28.50 31.43
N TYR A 445 34.80 27.33 31.34
CA TYR A 445 36.15 27.14 30.82
C TYR A 445 36.16 26.05 29.73
N PRO A 446 37.17 25.99 28.85
CA PRO A 446 37.29 24.89 27.88
C PRO A 446 37.75 23.60 28.58
N VAL A 447 37.15 22.47 28.20
CA VAL A 447 37.54 21.15 28.71
C VAL A 447 38.97 20.83 28.28
N ALA A 448 39.82 20.37 29.23
CA ALA A 448 41.19 19.95 28.94
C ALA A 448 41.27 18.43 28.73
N ASN A 449 42.24 17.97 27.93
CA ASN A 449 42.48 16.53 27.69
C ASN A 449 43.74 16.05 28.41
N THR A 450 43.74 16.12 29.74
CA THR A 450 44.86 15.73 30.61
C THR A 450 44.34 14.92 31.80
N PRO A 451 45.06 13.86 32.24
CA PRO A 451 44.66 13.08 33.40
C PRO A 451 44.84 13.84 34.73
N ALA A 452 45.64 14.90 34.77
CA ALA A 452 45.93 15.66 35.98
C ALA A 452 44.90 16.79 36.19
N PRO A 453 44.08 16.79 37.26
CA PRO A 453 43.12 17.86 37.56
C PRO A 453 43.74 19.27 37.66
N ASN A 454 45.03 19.34 38.01
CA ASN A 454 45.73 20.61 38.23
C ASN A 454 46.08 21.33 36.92
N ASP A 455 46.14 20.60 35.81
CA ASP A 455 46.42 21.15 34.48
C ASP A 455 45.14 21.66 33.79
N TRP A 456 43.98 21.48 34.42
CA TRP A 456 42.71 22.00 33.91
C TRP A 456 42.57 23.49 34.21
N PRO A 457 41.91 24.27 33.33
CA PRO A 457 41.73 25.70 33.53
C PRO A 457 40.84 26.05 34.73
N ALA A 458 40.05 25.10 35.22
CA ALA A 458 39.36 25.17 36.50
C ALA A 458 39.19 23.78 37.12
N SER A 459 39.39 23.65 38.43
CA SER A 459 39.16 22.41 39.17
C SER A 459 38.63 22.68 40.58
N ILE A 460 38.07 21.64 41.20
CA ILE A 460 37.53 21.71 42.56
C ILE A 460 38.55 21.15 43.53
N ARG A 461 39.04 21.98 44.44
CA ARG A 461 39.94 21.57 45.51
C ARG A 461 39.19 21.42 46.83
N ILE A 462 39.39 20.29 47.50
CA ILE A 462 38.88 20.06 48.85
C ILE A 462 40.09 20.07 49.80
N GLU A 463 40.17 21.08 50.66
CA GLU A 463 41.29 21.26 51.60
C GLU A 463 40.83 21.02 53.04
N LEU A 464 41.73 20.44 53.84
CA LEU A 464 41.57 20.34 55.29
C LEU A 464 41.60 21.75 55.91
N ALA A 465 40.58 22.05 56.71
CA ALA A 465 40.35 23.36 57.30
C ALA A 465 40.04 23.24 58.80
N GLU A 466 40.20 24.36 59.52
CA GLU A 466 40.04 24.50 60.98
C GLU A 466 41.04 23.71 61.82
N GLN A 467 41.10 22.37 61.70
CA GLN A 467 41.96 21.51 62.50
C GLN A 467 42.54 20.34 61.69
N ASP A 468 43.85 20.09 61.82
CA ASP A 468 44.52 18.93 61.21
C ASP A 468 44.53 17.69 62.13
N PHE A 469 45.00 16.54 61.62
CA PHE A 469 45.03 15.28 62.37
C PHE A 469 46.19 15.19 63.37
N MET A 470 46.88 16.29 63.67
CA MET A 470 47.91 16.42 64.70
C MET A 470 49.21 15.61 64.46
N HIS A 471 49.52 15.27 63.20
CA HIS A 471 50.76 14.53 62.85
C HIS A 471 52.03 15.27 63.28
N THR A 472 52.11 16.58 63.08
CA THR A 472 53.26 17.39 63.50
C THR A 472 53.45 17.33 65.03
N GLN A 473 52.37 17.45 65.80
CA GLN A 473 52.42 17.41 67.26
C GLN A 473 52.79 16.03 67.80
N TYR A 474 52.42 14.95 67.11
CA TYR A 474 52.82 13.59 67.46
C TYR A 474 54.32 13.37 67.25
N TRP A 475 54.84 13.72 66.07
CA TRP A 475 56.26 13.50 65.75
C TRP A 475 57.22 14.36 66.57
N GLN A 476 56.77 15.51 67.09
CA GLN A 476 57.54 16.32 68.03
C GLN A 476 57.64 15.69 69.43
N ASN A 477 56.59 15.02 69.92
CA ASN A 477 56.58 14.34 71.22
C ASN A 477 55.52 13.21 71.25
N PRO A 478 55.90 11.97 70.94
CA PRO A 478 54.96 10.85 70.84
C PRO A 478 54.60 10.24 72.20
N THR A 479 55.32 10.58 73.27
CA THR A 479 55.23 9.91 74.58
C THR A 479 53.79 9.93 75.12
N GLY A 480 53.18 8.74 75.19
CA GLY A 480 51.85 8.54 75.76
C GLY A 480 50.66 8.96 74.88
N LYS A 481 50.89 9.48 73.66
CA LYS A 481 49.85 9.81 72.68
C LYS A 481 49.53 8.57 71.81
N ASN A 482 48.26 8.40 71.43
CA ASN A 482 47.91 7.42 70.39
C ASN A 482 48.41 7.93 69.03
N PRO A 483 48.86 7.07 68.11
CA PRO A 483 49.21 7.51 66.75
C PRO A 483 48.05 8.29 66.11
N PRO A 484 48.32 9.44 65.47
CA PRO A 484 47.30 10.24 64.81
C PRO A 484 46.69 9.41 63.67
N TYR A 485 45.38 9.55 63.49
CA TYR A 485 44.67 8.90 62.40
C TYR A 485 45.10 9.51 61.07
N THR A 486 45.81 8.74 60.24
CA THR A 486 46.11 9.15 58.87
C THR A 486 44.89 8.89 57.99
N PRO A 487 44.27 9.93 57.41
CA PRO A 487 43.06 9.78 56.61
C PRO A 487 43.35 8.97 55.35
N GLN A 488 42.87 7.74 55.35
CA GLN A 488 43.03 6.81 54.24
C GLN A 488 41.66 6.35 53.78
N ILE A 489 41.45 6.32 52.48
CA ILE A 489 40.21 5.83 51.88
C ILE A 489 40.51 4.63 51.00
N SER A 490 39.61 3.65 50.97
CA SER A 490 39.68 2.52 50.03
C SER A 490 39.07 2.88 48.68
N THR A 491 38.04 3.72 48.69
CA THR A 491 37.36 4.25 47.51
C THR A 491 36.76 5.62 47.81
N LEU A 492 36.65 6.46 46.79
CA LEU A 492 35.93 7.73 46.79
C LEU A 492 34.77 7.63 45.79
N GLN A 493 33.56 7.41 46.29
CA GLN A 493 32.39 7.45 45.42
C GLN A 493 32.02 8.90 45.13
N VAL A 494 31.82 9.20 43.85
CA VAL A 494 31.46 10.54 43.38
C VAL A 494 30.11 10.48 42.67
N GLN A 495 29.16 11.26 43.17
CA GLN A 495 27.88 11.49 42.53
C GLN A 495 27.79 12.95 42.09
N PHE A 496 27.34 13.15 40.86
CA PHE A 496 27.13 14.47 40.27
C PHE A 496 25.67 14.60 39.85
N SER A 497 25.02 15.71 40.19
CA SER A 497 23.71 16.06 39.63
C SER A 497 23.67 17.50 39.18
N ALA A 498 22.90 17.79 38.12
CA ALA A 498 22.73 19.15 37.61
C ALA A 498 21.32 19.32 37.06
N LYS A 499 20.74 20.51 37.28
CA LYS A 499 19.38 20.84 36.85
C LYS A 499 19.37 22.08 35.96
N THR A 500 18.76 21.95 34.79
CA THR A 500 18.65 23.04 33.82
C THR A 500 17.21 23.27 33.36
N LYS A 501 16.93 24.54 33.03
CA LYS A 501 15.78 24.95 32.22
C LYS A 501 16.19 25.39 30.81
N GLN A 502 17.49 25.41 30.52
CA GLN A 502 18.07 25.78 29.23
C GLN A 502 18.26 24.50 28.41
N PHE A 503 17.30 24.22 27.54
CA PHE A 503 17.32 23.14 26.57
C PHE A 503 16.45 23.54 25.38
N SER A 504 16.65 22.88 24.23
CA SER A 504 15.76 23.04 23.07
C SER A 504 14.93 21.78 22.89
N THR A 505 13.65 21.96 22.59
CA THR A 505 12.73 20.87 22.26
C THR A 505 12.31 20.98 20.81
N TYR A 506 12.36 19.88 20.06
CA TYR A 506 11.91 19.81 18.67
C TYR A 506 10.78 18.79 18.61
N PRO A 507 9.57 19.17 18.17
CA PRO A 507 8.45 18.23 18.13
C PRO A 507 8.71 17.12 17.11
N LEU A 508 8.43 15.88 17.49
CA LEU A 508 8.50 14.74 16.59
C LEU A 508 7.30 14.74 15.64
N THR A 509 7.55 14.32 14.41
CA THR A 509 6.53 14.02 13.40
C THR A 509 6.63 12.55 13.02
N PRO A 510 5.68 11.97 12.26
CA PRO A 510 5.74 10.56 11.87
C PRO A 510 7.05 10.13 11.18
N PHE A 511 7.73 11.03 10.45
CA PHE A 511 8.91 10.69 9.66
C PHE A 511 10.11 11.63 9.85
N GLY A 512 10.01 12.61 10.74
CA GLY A 512 11.02 13.66 10.94
C GLY A 512 10.75 14.47 12.22
N TRP A 513 11.19 15.73 12.26
CA TRP A 513 11.01 16.63 13.40
C TRP A 513 10.88 18.10 12.98
N GLY A 514 10.14 18.89 13.76
CA GLY A 514 9.92 20.31 13.52
C GLY A 514 11.03 21.21 14.06
N ASP A 515 10.84 22.52 13.93
CA ASP A 515 11.79 23.53 14.40
C ASP A 515 11.85 23.64 15.92
N ALA A 516 12.93 24.25 16.41
CA ALA A 516 13.14 24.44 17.84
C ALA A 516 11.98 25.20 18.49
N ASN A 517 11.41 24.60 19.53
CA ASN A 517 10.30 25.12 20.33
C ASN A 517 8.99 25.34 19.57
N ALA A 518 8.84 24.73 18.38
CA ALA A 518 7.56 24.70 17.66
C ALA A 518 6.51 23.85 18.38
N GLU A 519 5.24 24.08 18.06
CA GLU A 519 4.14 23.25 18.57
C GLU A 519 4.14 21.86 17.93
N PRO A 520 3.76 20.82 18.68
CA PRO A 520 3.66 19.47 18.14
C PRO A 520 2.59 19.38 17.05
N PRO A 521 2.84 18.62 15.96
CA PRO A 521 1.87 18.49 14.87
C PRO A 521 0.60 17.79 15.36
N SER A 522 -0.56 18.35 14.99
CA SER A 522 -1.85 17.68 15.18
C SER A 522 -2.06 16.63 14.10
N LEU A 523 -2.01 15.35 14.48
CA LEU A 523 -2.38 14.23 13.62
C LEU A 523 -3.90 14.04 13.72
N ALA A 524 -4.64 14.66 12.80
CA ALA A 524 -6.10 14.55 12.74
C ALA A 524 -6.57 13.57 11.66
N ASN A 525 -5.99 13.69 10.46
CA ASN A 525 -6.40 12.99 9.25
C ASN A 525 -5.30 12.06 8.75
N GLU A 526 -5.68 11.00 8.03
CA GLU A 526 -4.72 10.12 7.35
C GLU A 526 -4.09 10.86 6.17
N ALA A 527 -2.79 10.66 5.97
CA ALA A 527 -2.06 11.34 4.90
C ALA A 527 -0.98 10.45 4.29
N LEU A 528 -0.82 10.57 2.98
CA LEU A 528 0.24 9.96 2.20
C LEU A 528 1.28 10.99 1.80
N TYR A 529 2.50 10.54 1.57
CA TYR A 529 3.67 11.35 1.23
C TYR A 529 4.40 10.74 0.05
N LEU A 530 4.78 11.59 -0.90
CA LEU A 530 5.57 11.23 -2.08
C LEU A 530 6.92 11.94 -2.00
N GLY A 531 8.00 11.17 -2.07
CA GLY A 531 9.37 11.69 -2.02
C GLY A 531 10.04 11.62 -3.39
N PHE A 532 10.57 12.75 -3.84
CA PHE A 532 11.22 12.91 -5.13
C PHE A 532 12.69 13.31 -5.00
N ILE A 533 13.54 12.73 -5.84
CA ILE A 533 14.93 13.17 -6.05
C ILE A 533 15.13 13.62 -7.49
N GLY A 534 16.20 14.37 -7.79
CA GLY A 534 16.57 14.75 -9.17
C GLY A 534 15.73 15.86 -9.81
N VAL A 535 14.54 16.15 -9.27
CA VAL A 535 13.71 17.30 -9.67
C VAL A 535 14.18 18.59 -9.00
N LEU A 536 14.11 19.72 -9.71
CA LEU A 536 14.44 21.05 -9.20
C LEU A 536 13.19 21.91 -9.00
N PRO A 537 13.18 22.84 -8.01
CA PRO A 537 12.12 23.82 -7.86
C PRO A 537 11.91 24.62 -9.16
N GLY A 538 10.66 24.76 -9.59
CA GLY A 538 10.27 25.35 -10.87
C GLY A 538 10.08 24.34 -12.01
N GLN A 539 10.40 23.06 -11.82
CA GLN A 539 10.13 21.99 -12.80
C GLN A 539 8.77 21.33 -12.56
N THR A 540 8.23 20.69 -13.59
CA THR A 540 6.94 20.01 -13.55
C THR A 540 7.06 18.58 -13.03
N LEU A 541 6.25 18.21 -12.05
CA LEU A 541 6.03 16.83 -11.63
C LEU A 541 4.87 16.27 -12.46
N SER A 542 5.09 15.17 -13.19
CA SER A 542 4.03 14.47 -13.94
C SER A 542 3.99 13.00 -13.53
N LEU A 543 2.88 12.62 -12.89
CA LEU A 543 2.63 11.26 -12.42
C LEU A 543 1.50 10.65 -13.23
N TYR A 544 1.61 9.36 -13.52
CA TYR A 544 0.46 8.55 -13.91
C TYR A 544 0.16 7.57 -12.78
N TRP A 545 -1.04 7.66 -12.24
CA TRP A 545 -1.53 6.78 -11.20
C TRP A 545 -2.29 5.62 -11.84
N GLN A 546 -1.79 4.41 -11.63
CA GLN A 546 -2.55 3.21 -11.90
C GLN A 546 -3.21 2.77 -10.59
N LEU A 547 -4.49 3.11 -10.43
CA LEU A 547 -5.26 2.81 -9.22
C LEU A 547 -6.72 2.47 -9.53
N GLU A 548 -7.37 1.86 -8.55
CA GLU A 548 -8.78 1.50 -8.56
C GLU A 548 -9.45 2.11 -7.32
N GLY A 549 -10.26 3.15 -7.50
CA GLY A 549 -10.94 3.85 -6.41
C GLY A 549 -12.36 3.36 -6.17
N VAL A 550 -12.75 3.17 -4.91
CA VAL A 550 -14.11 2.75 -4.53
C VAL A 550 -15.02 3.95 -4.29
N LYS A 551 -14.51 5.01 -3.66
CA LYS A 551 -15.26 6.25 -3.41
C LYS A 551 -14.39 7.46 -3.71
N THR A 552 -15.04 8.56 -4.09
CA THR A 552 -14.38 9.86 -4.25
C THR A 552 -13.79 10.32 -2.92
N LEU A 553 -12.51 10.70 -2.92
CA LEU A 553 -11.83 11.20 -1.73
C LEU A 553 -11.84 12.73 -1.68
N ALA A 554 -11.98 13.30 -0.48
CA ALA A 554 -11.77 14.73 -0.27
C ALA A 554 -10.29 14.98 0.03
N LEU A 555 -9.50 15.12 -1.04
CA LEU A 555 -8.05 15.19 -1.01
C LEU A 555 -7.55 16.64 -1.00
N SER A 556 -6.51 16.92 -0.22
CA SER A 556 -5.78 18.19 -0.28
C SER A 556 -4.28 17.95 -0.37
N TRP A 557 -3.64 18.61 -1.33
CA TRP A 557 -2.22 18.48 -1.59
C TRP A 557 -1.43 19.61 -0.93
N PHE A 558 -0.26 19.27 -0.41
CA PHE A 558 0.70 20.18 0.20
C PHE A 558 2.12 19.84 -0.26
N TYR A 559 3.02 20.81 -0.19
CA TYR A 559 4.46 20.62 -0.40
C TYR A 559 5.25 21.14 0.80
N LEU A 560 6.46 20.61 0.98
CA LEU A 560 7.34 21.02 2.07
C LEU A 560 8.30 22.13 1.62
N ASN A 561 8.23 23.29 2.28
CA ASN A 561 9.02 24.46 1.90
C ASN A 561 10.31 24.65 2.71
N ARG A 562 11.12 25.65 2.33
CA ARG A 562 12.39 26.03 3.00
C ARG A 562 12.22 26.50 4.44
N LYS A 563 11.02 26.93 4.83
CA LYS A 563 10.69 27.30 6.22
C LYS A 563 10.28 26.09 7.06
N ASN A 564 10.46 24.87 6.57
CA ASN A 564 10.10 23.63 7.25
C ASN A 564 8.60 23.57 7.60
N THR A 565 7.74 24.03 6.69
CA THR A 565 6.27 24.04 6.85
C THR A 565 5.58 23.46 5.62
N TRP A 566 4.44 22.80 5.85
CA TRP A 566 3.55 22.34 4.77
C TRP A 566 2.74 23.52 4.22
N GLN A 567 2.86 23.76 2.92
CA GLN A 567 2.13 24.81 2.20
C GLN A 567 1.15 24.19 1.21
N PRO A 568 -0.04 24.78 1.01
CA PRO A 568 -1.07 24.21 0.13
C PRO A 568 -0.61 24.22 -1.34
N LEU A 569 -0.93 23.14 -2.06
CA LEU A 569 -0.60 22.94 -3.47
C LEU A 569 -1.85 22.69 -4.34
N THR A 570 -2.99 22.31 -3.74
CA THR A 570 -4.17 21.80 -4.44
C THR A 570 -4.64 22.66 -5.64
N GLN A 571 -4.58 23.99 -5.55
CA GLN A 571 -5.03 24.87 -6.64
C GLN A 571 -4.12 24.86 -7.89
N LEU A 572 -2.89 24.36 -7.76
CA LEU A 572 -1.89 24.29 -8.82
C LEU A 572 -1.76 22.86 -9.38
N VAL A 573 -2.67 21.97 -8.99
CA VAL A 573 -2.68 20.57 -9.41
C VAL A 573 -3.68 20.39 -10.55
N ASP A 574 -3.20 19.85 -11.66
CA ASP A 574 -4.04 19.28 -12.71
C ASP A 574 -4.22 17.79 -12.41
N ASP A 575 -5.40 17.44 -11.88
CA ASP A 575 -5.71 16.09 -11.40
C ASP A 575 -6.78 15.40 -12.28
N GLN A 576 -6.32 14.55 -13.19
CA GLN A 576 -7.20 13.71 -14.02
C GLN A 576 -7.62 12.41 -13.31
N THR A 577 -7.09 12.13 -12.10
CA THR A 577 -7.47 10.95 -11.30
C THR A 577 -8.80 11.13 -10.56
N ARG A 578 -9.40 12.33 -10.62
CA ARG A 578 -10.64 12.71 -9.91
C ARG A 578 -10.51 12.51 -8.38
N ASN A 579 -9.42 13.01 -7.78
CA ASN A 579 -9.04 12.81 -6.39
C ASN A 579 -8.76 11.33 -6.03
N LEU A 580 -7.89 10.69 -6.81
CA LEU A 580 -7.50 9.27 -6.67
C LEU A 580 -8.69 8.30 -6.75
N PHE A 581 -9.71 8.66 -7.52
CA PHE A 581 -10.90 7.84 -7.73
C PHE A 581 -10.75 6.91 -8.95
N ASP A 582 -9.99 7.33 -9.95
CA ASP A 582 -9.69 6.55 -11.15
C ASP A 582 -8.21 6.68 -11.53
N ARG A 583 -7.77 5.81 -12.44
CA ARG A 583 -6.46 5.93 -13.07
C ARG A 583 -6.38 7.26 -13.83
N GLY A 584 -5.19 7.83 -13.92
CA GLY A 584 -5.01 9.05 -14.68
C GLY A 584 -3.73 9.80 -14.40
N ILE A 585 -3.56 10.88 -15.14
CA ILE A 585 -2.42 11.79 -14.99
C ILE A 585 -2.68 12.75 -13.83
N TRP A 586 -1.65 12.99 -13.04
CA TRP A 586 -1.60 14.00 -12.00
C TRP A 586 -0.37 14.88 -12.23
N ARG A 587 -0.56 16.18 -12.38
CA ARG A 587 0.52 17.12 -12.73
C ARG A 587 0.53 18.33 -11.82
N THR A 588 1.71 18.82 -11.50
CA THR A 588 1.88 20.12 -10.83
C THR A 588 3.26 20.69 -11.04
N LEU A 589 3.42 22.00 -10.83
CA LEU A 589 4.72 22.65 -10.79
C LEU A 589 5.30 22.53 -9.37
N LEU A 590 6.55 22.07 -9.23
CA LEU A 590 7.22 22.12 -7.93
C LEU A 590 7.51 23.58 -7.55
N PRO A 591 6.96 24.11 -6.44
CA PRO A 591 7.11 25.53 -6.10
C PRO A 591 8.57 25.94 -5.86
N PRO A 592 8.95 27.20 -6.15
CA PRO A 592 10.36 27.65 -6.10
C PRO A 592 10.97 27.64 -4.68
N ASP A 593 10.13 27.76 -3.65
CA ASP A 593 10.52 27.70 -2.24
C ASP A 593 10.42 26.29 -1.65
N ALA A 594 10.15 25.26 -2.46
CA ALA A 594 10.25 23.86 -2.03
C ALA A 594 11.67 23.55 -1.54
N SER A 595 11.78 22.67 -0.55
CA SER A 595 13.06 22.33 0.08
C SER A 595 13.27 20.83 0.15
N ASN A 596 14.49 20.41 -0.20
CA ASN A 596 14.95 19.05 0.05
C ASN A 596 15.76 18.92 1.37
N GLN A 597 15.90 20.00 2.14
CA GLN A 597 16.63 20.02 3.43
C GLN A 597 15.69 20.20 4.63
N ALA A 598 14.38 20.26 4.42
CA ALA A 598 13.41 20.44 5.50
C ALA A 598 13.30 19.16 6.35
N THR A 599 13.34 19.32 7.68
CA THR A 599 13.49 18.21 8.64
C THR A 599 12.17 17.57 9.08
N LEU A 600 11.01 18.15 8.72
CA LEU A 600 9.70 17.51 8.95
C LEU A 600 9.59 16.13 8.25
N MET A 601 10.41 15.89 7.24
CA MET A 601 10.55 14.64 6.52
C MET A 601 12.04 14.32 6.31
N PRO A 602 12.41 13.09 5.90
CA PRO A 602 13.80 12.77 5.61
C PRO A 602 14.43 13.70 4.57
N THR A 603 15.57 14.28 4.90
CA THR A 603 16.31 15.19 4.01
C THR A 603 16.86 14.47 2.77
N GLY A 604 17.14 15.24 1.72
CA GLY A 604 17.63 14.74 0.42
C GLY A 604 16.52 14.53 -0.62
N ARG A 605 15.25 14.76 -0.27
CA ARG A 605 14.08 14.57 -1.13
C ARG A 605 13.14 15.78 -1.06
N TYR A 606 12.49 16.10 -2.18
CA TYR A 606 11.32 16.98 -2.18
C TYR A 606 10.10 16.18 -1.82
N TRP A 607 9.29 16.68 -0.89
CA TRP A 607 8.13 15.96 -0.39
C TRP A 607 6.83 16.64 -0.75
N LEU A 608 5.91 15.84 -1.29
CA LEU A 608 4.50 16.18 -1.39
C LEU A 608 3.71 15.39 -0.35
N LYS A 609 2.68 16.01 0.22
CA LYS A 609 1.73 15.40 1.16
C LYS A 609 0.34 15.49 0.57
N ALA A 610 -0.39 14.37 0.54
CA ALA A 610 -1.83 14.35 0.26
C ALA A 610 -2.57 13.97 1.54
N GLU A 611 -3.45 14.85 2.01
CA GLU A 611 -4.25 14.67 3.23
C GLU A 611 -5.70 14.39 2.88
N ILE A 612 -6.31 13.41 3.55
CA ILE A 612 -7.71 13.02 3.34
C ILE A 612 -8.55 13.61 4.46
N THR A 613 -9.33 14.63 4.13
CA THR A 613 -10.03 15.46 5.13
C THR A 613 -11.26 14.80 5.74
N ASN A 614 -11.83 13.78 5.09
CA ASN A 614 -13.00 13.05 5.58
C ASN A 614 -12.63 11.63 6.01
N LYS A 615 -13.18 11.18 7.14
CA LYS A 615 -12.98 9.80 7.60
C LYS A 615 -13.74 8.84 6.69
N ILE A 616 -13.01 7.87 6.14
CA ILE A 616 -13.52 6.88 5.19
C ILE A 616 -13.29 5.48 5.78
N ALA A 617 -14.15 4.51 5.44
CA ALA A 617 -13.95 3.13 5.90
C ALA A 617 -12.72 2.53 5.21
N PRO A 618 -11.90 1.69 5.88
CA PRO A 618 -10.67 1.14 5.28
C PRO A 618 -10.88 0.43 3.93
N GLN A 619 -12.04 -0.18 3.72
CA GLN A 619 -12.42 -0.85 2.47
C GLN A 619 -12.73 0.10 1.30
N ASP A 620 -12.98 1.38 1.58
CA ASP A 620 -13.35 2.39 0.58
C ASP A 620 -12.11 3.14 0.03
N TYR A 621 -10.93 2.95 0.63
CA TYR A 621 -9.68 3.50 0.11
C TYR A 621 -9.28 2.86 -1.22
N PRO A 622 -8.68 3.64 -2.16
CA PRO A 622 -8.29 3.12 -3.46
C PRO A 622 -7.14 2.12 -3.32
N ARG A 623 -7.09 1.18 -4.26
CA ARG A 623 -5.97 0.26 -4.43
C ARG A 623 -5.01 0.81 -5.48
N ILE A 624 -3.76 0.99 -5.13
CA ILE A 624 -2.72 1.48 -6.04
C ILE A 624 -1.94 0.28 -6.58
N GLN A 625 -1.99 0.07 -7.88
CA GLN A 625 -1.16 -0.92 -8.58
C GLN A 625 0.25 -0.36 -8.84
N GLY A 626 0.37 0.94 -9.12
CA GLY A 626 1.65 1.61 -9.20
C GLY A 626 1.56 3.08 -9.60
N ILE A 627 2.69 3.76 -9.56
CA ILE A 627 2.83 5.18 -9.89
C ILE A 627 4.02 5.33 -10.82
N LEU A 628 3.81 5.96 -11.98
CA LEU A 628 4.85 6.22 -12.97
C LEU A 628 5.22 7.70 -12.95
N TYR A 629 6.51 8.03 -12.88
CA TYR A 629 7.02 9.40 -12.95
C TYR A 629 7.37 9.81 -14.39
N ASN A 630 7.41 11.12 -14.68
CA ASN A 630 7.54 11.68 -16.03
C ASN A 630 6.60 10.99 -17.00
N ALA A 631 5.35 10.86 -16.58
CA ALA A 631 4.39 10.04 -17.31
C ALA A 631 3.48 10.88 -18.20
N THR A 632 3.10 10.29 -19.32
CA THR A 632 2.00 10.75 -20.18
C THR A 632 1.27 9.53 -20.76
N THR A 633 0.07 9.73 -21.28
CA THR A 633 -0.60 8.73 -22.08
C THR A 633 -0.22 8.87 -23.55
N ALA A 634 -0.30 7.76 -24.28
CA ALA A 634 -0.11 7.73 -25.72
C ALA A 634 -1.15 6.81 -26.37
N SER A 635 -1.63 7.20 -27.55
CA SER A 635 -2.67 6.49 -28.32
C SER A 635 -2.12 5.97 -29.65
N LEU A 636 -2.59 4.80 -30.09
CA LEU A 636 -2.19 4.21 -31.37
C LEU A 636 -2.61 5.10 -32.56
N ILE A 637 -1.69 5.37 -33.50
CA ILE A 637 -1.97 6.32 -34.62
C ILE A 637 -2.60 5.65 -35.85
N ASN A 638 -2.33 4.37 -36.07
CA ASN A 638 -2.62 3.66 -37.32
C ASN A 638 -3.65 2.54 -37.12
N ALA A 639 -4.67 2.81 -36.32
CA ALA A 639 -5.65 1.80 -35.92
C ALA A 639 -6.37 1.13 -37.12
N GLU A 640 -6.50 1.83 -38.25
CA GLU A 640 -7.16 1.30 -39.46
C GLU A 640 -6.32 0.26 -40.23
N THR A 641 -5.00 0.25 -40.05
CA THR A 641 -4.10 -0.67 -40.77
C THR A 641 -3.64 -1.86 -39.92
N VAL A 642 -3.80 -1.77 -38.61
CA VAL A 642 -3.36 -2.79 -37.65
C VAL A 642 -4.34 -3.96 -37.62
N GLU A 643 -3.82 -5.17 -37.49
CA GLU A 643 -4.67 -6.36 -37.42
C GLU A 643 -5.63 -6.35 -36.22
N ASN A 644 -6.85 -6.86 -36.44
CA ASN A 644 -7.89 -6.94 -35.40
C ASN A 644 -7.46 -7.69 -34.14
N ASN A 645 -6.53 -8.64 -34.25
CA ASN A 645 -6.04 -9.43 -33.11
C ASN A 645 -5.27 -8.58 -32.09
N HIS A 646 -4.63 -7.47 -32.52
CA HIS A 646 -3.98 -6.51 -31.62
C HIS A 646 -4.99 -5.93 -30.62
N PHE A 647 -6.11 -5.41 -31.11
CA PHE A 647 -7.15 -4.79 -30.28
C PHE A 647 -7.87 -5.78 -29.35
N ILE A 648 -7.84 -7.09 -29.68
CA ILE A 648 -8.43 -8.14 -28.85
C ILE A 648 -7.53 -8.46 -27.66
N ASN A 649 -6.21 -8.54 -27.88
CA ASN A 649 -5.25 -8.95 -26.85
C ASN A 649 -4.68 -7.75 -26.06
N GLY A 650 -4.67 -6.56 -26.66
CA GLY A 650 -3.96 -5.39 -26.17
C GLY A 650 -2.45 -5.50 -26.33
N LEU A 651 -1.75 -4.37 -26.23
CA LEU A 651 -0.31 -4.32 -26.17
C LEU A 651 0.17 -4.85 -24.82
N SER A 652 1.07 -5.84 -24.82
CA SER A 652 1.66 -6.38 -23.61
C SER A 652 2.53 -5.35 -22.89
N ALA A 653 2.67 -5.48 -21.56
CA ALA A 653 3.54 -4.64 -20.76
C ALA A 653 5.01 -4.73 -21.21
N GLY A 654 5.72 -3.61 -21.20
CA GLY A 654 7.14 -3.50 -21.56
C GLY A 654 7.44 -3.51 -23.06
N SER A 655 6.42 -3.34 -23.91
CA SER A 655 6.59 -3.35 -25.37
C SER A 655 7.23 -2.06 -25.90
N ILE A 656 6.83 -0.91 -25.35
CA ILE A 656 7.38 0.39 -25.74
C ILE A 656 8.66 0.67 -24.96
N LYS A 657 9.76 0.86 -25.68
CA LYS A 657 11.10 1.09 -25.09
C LYS A 657 11.77 2.38 -25.56
N GLN A 658 11.33 2.94 -26.68
CA GLN A 658 11.99 4.07 -27.33
C GLN A 658 11.02 4.89 -28.20
N PRO A 659 11.32 6.17 -28.46
CA PRO A 659 10.64 6.93 -29.50
C PRO A 659 11.02 6.41 -30.90
N VAL A 660 10.12 6.58 -31.88
CA VAL A 660 10.39 6.23 -33.29
C VAL A 660 11.53 7.07 -33.85
N ASN A 661 11.48 8.38 -33.60
CA ASN A 661 12.56 9.30 -33.93
C ASN A 661 13.51 9.37 -32.73
N ALA A 662 14.77 8.98 -32.93
CA ALA A 662 15.78 9.01 -31.87
C ALA A 662 15.91 10.43 -31.29
N SER A 663 15.64 10.55 -29.99
CA SER A 663 15.91 11.76 -29.22
C SER A 663 17.20 11.58 -28.46
N VAL A 664 18.14 12.52 -28.64
CA VAL A 664 19.40 12.49 -27.88
C VAL A 664 19.15 12.63 -26.38
N ALA A 665 18.08 13.33 -25.98
CA ALA A 665 17.76 13.64 -24.59
C ALA A 665 17.12 12.46 -23.83
N ILE A 666 16.37 11.59 -24.52
CA ILE A 666 15.64 10.47 -23.89
C ILE A 666 16.59 9.27 -23.78
N SER A 667 16.80 8.77 -22.56
CA SER A 667 17.61 7.57 -22.32
C SER A 667 16.79 6.29 -22.31
N GLY A 668 15.50 6.37 -22.02
CA GLY A 668 14.59 5.22 -22.04
C GLY A 668 13.13 5.62 -21.91
N VAL A 669 12.25 4.71 -22.34
CA VAL A 669 10.81 4.79 -22.18
C VAL A 669 10.32 3.52 -21.52
N THR A 670 9.37 3.63 -20.61
CA THR A 670 8.81 2.49 -19.87
C THR A 670 7.29 2.47 -19.97
N GLN A 671 6.71 1.32 -20.31
CA GLN A 671 5.27 1.08 -20.31
C GLN A 671 4.96 -0.13 -19.41
N PRO A 672 4.68 0.08 -18.11
CA PRO A 672 4.59 -1.02 -17.15
C PRO A 672 3.26 -1.80 -17.19
N TRP A 673 2.19 -1.23 -17.75
CA TRP A 673 0.86 -1.85 -17.81
C TRP A 673 0.40 -2.05 -19.25
N VAL A 674 -0.42 -3.08 -19.48
CA VAL A 674 -1.02 -3.39 -20.79
C VAL A 674 -1.84 -2.23 -21.35
N SER A 675 -2.01 -2.17 -22.68
CA SER A 675 -2.89 -1.16 -23.29
C SER A 675 -4.36 -1.37 -22.90
N TRP A 676 -5.15 -0.30 -23.01
CA TRP A 676 -6.58 -0.33 -22.71
C TRP A 676 -7.39 0.43 -23.78
N ASN A 677 -8.71 0.26 -23.76
CA ASN A 677 -9.69 0.94 -24.63
C ASN A 677 -9.60 0.68 -26.15
N GLY A 678 -8.76 -0.25 -26.62
CA GLY A 678 -8.74 -0.67 -28.03
C GLY A 678 -10.01 -1.39 -28.46
N ARG A 679 -10.49 -1.12 -29.68
CA ARG A 679 -11.58 -1.90 -30.29
C ARG A 679 -11.23 -2.26 -31.74
N PRO A 680 -11.37 -3.53 -32.15
CA PRO A 680 -11.16 -3.91 -33.54
C PRO A 680 -12.21 -3.27 -34.44
N GLN A 681 -11.93 -3.24 -35.74
CA GLN A 681 -12.91 -2.83 -36.73
C GLN A 681 -14.14 -3.74 -36.64
N GLU A 682 -15.33 -3.15 -36.76
CA GLU A 682 -16.58 -3.89 -36.71
C GLU A 682 -16.67 -4.89 -37.88
N THR A 683 -16.89 -6.16 -37.57
CA THR A 683 -17.09 -7.20 -38.58
C THR A 683 -18.46 -7.08 -39.24
N GLU A 684 -18.61 -7.61 -40.46
CA GLU A 684 -19.90 -7.54 -41.18
C GLU A 684 -21.08 -8.14 -40.37
N PRO A 685 -20.93 -9.32 -39.71
CA PRO A 685 -22.00 -9.84 -38.87
C PRO A 685 -22.35 -8.92 -37.68
N ALA A 686 -21.35 -8.30 -37.05
CA ALA A 686 -21.56 -7.37 -35.94
C ALA A 686 -22.27 -6.09 -36.40
N PHE A 687 -21.87 -5.54 -37.55
CA PHE A 687 -22.54 -4.40 -38.19
C PHE A 687 -24.01 -4.68 -38.46
N LEU A 688 -24.30 -5.84 -39.06
CA LEU A 688 -25.66 -6.27 -39.38
C LEU A 688 -26.51 -6.55 -38.13
N ALA A 689 -25.89 -6.92 -37.01
CA ALA A 689 -26.57 -7.07 -35.72
C ALA A 689 -26.83 -5.71 -35.04
N ARG A 690 -25.90 -4.75 -35.15
CA ARG A 690 -26.00 -3.42 -34.54
C ARG A 690 -27.02 -2.52 -35.22
N VAL A 691 -27.09 -2.52 -36.56
CA VAL A 691 -27.95 -1.58 -37.32
C VAL A 691 -29.43 -1.67 -36.93
N PRO A 692 -30.07 -2.86 -36.87
CA PRO A 692 -31.46 -2.98 -36.44
C PRO A 692 -31.70 -2.38 -35.05
N ALA A 693 -30.77 -2.63 -34.12
CA ALA A 693 -30.83 -2.08 -32.78
C ALA A 693 -30.77 -0.53 -32.83
N ARG A 694 -29.80 0.03 -33.56
CA ARG A 694 -29.65 1.49 -33.75
C ARG A 694 -30.88 2.17 -34.34
N LEU A 695 -31.58 1.50 -35.26
CA LEU A 695 -32.82 1.99 -35.87
C LEU A 695 -34.01 1.87 -34.91
N SER A 696 -34.03 0.85 -34.06
CA SER A 696 -35.05 0.65 -33.03
C SER A 696 -34.97 1.73 -31.94
N HIS A 697 -33.82 1.89 -31.30
CA HIS A 697 -33.68 2.82 -30.18
C HIS A 697 -33.40 4.28 -30.59
N ARG A 698 -33.00 4.53 -31.85
CA ARG A 698 -32.75 5.88 -32.40
C ARG A 698 -31.80 6.76 -31.57
N ASN A 699 -30.87 6.14 -30.82
CA ASN A 699 -29.98 6.80 -29.86
C ASN A 699 -30.72 7.57 -28.74
N ARG A 700 -31.81 6.98 -28.24
CA ARG A 700 -32.57 7.46 -27.09
C ARG A 700 -32.91 6.33 -26.14
N VAL A 701 -32.89 6.63 -24.86
CA VAL A 701 -33.23 5.73 -23.77
C VAL A 701 -34.74 5.82 -23.51
N MET A 702 -35.51 4.96 -24.19
CA MET A 702 -36.99 4.96 -24.08
C MET A 702 -37.57 3.68 -23.45
N SER A 703 -36.86 2.56 -23.51
CA SER A 703 -37.29 1.28 -22.97
C SER A 703 -36.12 0.59 -22.28
N TRP A 704 -36.41 -0.34 -21.37
CA TRP A 704 -35.40 -1.14 -20.68
C TRP A 704 -34.46 -1.89 -21.64
N GLY A 705 -35.01 -2.48 -22.71
CA GLY A 705 -34.20 -3.15 -23.73
C GLY A 705 -33.28 -2.19 -24.49
N ASN A 706 -33.73 -0.96 -24.74
CA ASN A 706 -32.91 0.07 -25.38
C ASN A 706 -31.76 0.51 -24.48
N ILE A 707 -32.00 0.64 -23.17
CA ILE A 707 -30.96 0.97 -22.17
C ILE A 707 -29.87 -0.09 -22.18
N ALA A 708 -30.25 -1.36 -22.02
CA ALA A 708 -29.29 -2.46 -22.00
C ALA A 708 -28.46 -2.51 -23.28
N THR A 709 -29.11 -2.36 -24.44
CA THR A 709 -28.44 -2.34 -25.75
C THR A 709 -27.46 -1.18 -25.86
N LEU A 710 -27.87 0.05 -25.51
CA LEU A 710 -27.04 1.25 -25.59
C LEU A 710 -25.82 1.16 -24.67
N LEU A 711 -26.01 0.70 -23.43
CA LEU A 711 -24.93 0.50 -22.48
C LEU A 711 -23.89 -0.50 -23.00
N LYS A 712 -24.32 -1.68 -23.46
CA LYS A 712 -23.42 -2.71 -24.00
C LYS A 712 -22.70 -2.27 -25.27
N ASP A 713 -23.36 -1.47 -26.09
CA ASP A 713 -22.78 -0.93 -27.33
C ASP A 713 -21.73 0.16 -27.06
N HIS A 714 -21.94 0.99 -26.03
CA HIS A 714 -21.01 2.05 -25.67
C HIS A 714 -19.86 1.57 -24.78
N PHE A 715 -20.11 0.70 -23.80
CA PHE A 715 -19.13 0.24 -22.81
C PHE A 715 -18.75 -1.23 -23.01
N VAL A 716 -17.57 -1.48 -23.60
CA VAL A 716 -17.02 -2.84 -23.83
C VAL A 716 -16.74 -3.60 -22.53
N SER A 717 -16.65 -2.89 -21.41
CA SER A 717 -16.49 -3.48 -20.09
C SER A 717 -17.72 -4.20 -19.56
N LEU A 718 -18.86 -4.06 -20.23
CA LEU A 718 -20.10 -4.72 -19.84
C LEU A 718 -20.28 -6.00 -20.62
N PHE A 719 -20.44 -7.10 -19.89
CA PHE A 719 -20.91 -8.35 -20.48
C PHE A 719 -22.42 -8.29 -20.74
N ASP A 720 -23.19 -7.88 -19.74
CA ASP A 720 -24.64 -7.78 -19.84
C ASP A 720 -25.24 -6.73 -18.90
N VAL A 721 -26.51 -6.38 -19.12
CA VAL A 721 -27.25 -5.45 -18.26
C VAL A 721 -28.61 -6.04 -17.95
N LYS A 722 -28.92 -6.14 -16.66
CA LYS A 722 -30.18 -6.67 -16.15
C LYS A 722 -31.02 -5.52 -15.63
N TYR A 723 -32.26 -5.50 -16.09
CA TYR A 723 -33.29 -4.57 -15.69
C TYR A 723 -34.34 -5.29 -14.82
N PRO A 724 -35.16 -4.56 -14.05
CA PRO A 724 -36.08 -5.15 -13.07
C PRO A 724 -37.04 -6.17 -13.70
N SER A 725 -37.39 -7.22 -12.96
CA SER A 725 -38.34 -8.23 -13.43
C SER A 725 -39.75 -7.66 -13.64
N SER A 726 -40.59 -8.43 -14.33
CA SER A 726 -42.01 -8.06 -14.51
C SER A 726 -42.73 -7.90 -13.16
N SER A 727 -42.37 -8.69 -12.15
CA SER A 727 -42.88 -8.54 -10.79
C SER A 727 -42.53 -7.18 -10.20
N GLU A 728 -41.28 -6.74 -10.29
CA GLU A 728 -40.85 -5.43 -9.78
C GLU A 728 -41.51 -4.28 -10.55
N LEU A 729 -41.60 -4.38 -11.88
CA LEU A 729 -42.21 -3.35 -12.72
C LEU A 729 -43.73 -3.20 -12.52
N THR A 730 -44.41 -4.23 -11.99
CA THR A 730 -45.85 -4.21 -11.71
C THR A 730 -46.18 -3.84 -10.26
N LYS A 731 -45.18 -3.56 -9.41
CA LYS A 731 -45.42 -3.12 -8.03
C LYS A 731 -46.11 -1.75 -7.99
N ILE A 732 -47.03 -1.62 -7.04
CA ILE A 732 -47.74 -0.37 -6.74
C ILE A 732 -47.40 0.03 -5.29
N PRO A 733 -46.88 1.25 -5.06
CA PRO A 733 -46.62 2.31 -6.04
C PRO A 733 -45.45 1.99 -6.98
N ALA A 734 -45.47 2.60 -8.16
CA ALA A 734 -44.40 2.44 -9.14
C ALA A 734 -43.07 2.97 -8.58
N PRO A 735 -41.93 2.30 -8.81
CA PRO A 735 -40.64 2.76 -8.32
C PRO A 735 -40.25 4.12 -8.93
N GLU A 736 -39.95 5.10 -8.08
CA GLU A 736 -39.43 6.40 -8.52
C GLU A 736 -38.02 6.29 -9.12
N LYS A 737 -37.22 5.34 -8.60
CA LYS A 737 -35.87 5.05 -9.06
C LYS A 737 -35.84 3.79 -9.92
N GLN A 738 -35.20 3.89 -11.07
CA GLN A 738 -35.01 2.82 -12.02
C GLN A 738 -33.64 2.17 -11.82
N GLN A 739 -33.60 1.08 -11.03
CA GLN A 739 -32.36 0.35 -10.78
C GLN A 739 -31.98 -0.56 -11.97
N LEU A 740 -30.71 -0.49 -12.37
CA LEU A 740 -30.10 -1.30 -13.41
C LEU A 740 -28.90 -2.03 -12.84
N ILE A 741 -28.84 -3.32 -13.06
CA ILE A 741 -27.72 -4.16 -12.64
C ILE A 741 -26.79 -4.37 -13.83
N VAL A 742 -25.61 -3.77 -13.77
CA VAL A 742 -24.59 -3.95 -14.80
C VAL A 742 -23.69 -5.11 -14.44
N ILE A 743 -23.50 -6.02 -15.39
CA ILE A 743 -22.64 -7.18 -15.23
C ILE A 743 -21.35 -6.88 -15.98
N PRO A 744 -20.24 -6.68 -15.26
CA PRO A 744 -18.96 -6.51 -15.91
C PRO A 744 -18.53 -7.77 -16.65
N ASP A 745 -17.83 -7.55 -17.74
CA ASP A 745 -16.95 -8.56 -18.31
C ASP A 745 -15.76 -8.74 -17.38
N SER A 746 -15.46 -10.00 -17.01
CA SER A 746 -14.44 -10.35 -16.01
C SER A 746 -13.02 -9.88 -16.38
N ARG A 747 -12.78 -9.53 -17.65
CA ARG A 747 -11.51 -8.92 -18.12
C ARG A 747 -11.35 -7.47 -17.67
N TYR A 748 -12.47 -6.77 -17.44
CA TYR A 748 -12.51 -5.35 -17.09
C TYR A 748 -13.06 -5.10 -15.68
N LYS A 749 -13.07 -6.12 -14.82
CA LYS A 749 -13.41 -5.96 -13.40
C LYS A 749 -12.37 -5.08 -12.69
N ASP A 750 -12.83 -4.30 -11.73
CA ASP A 750 -11.99 -3.41 -10.92
C ASP A 750 -11.76 -3.98 -9.50
N ASN A 751 -11.96 -5.29 -9.32
CA ASN A 751 -11.73 -6.01 -8.06
C ASN A 751 -10.99 -7.34 -8.29
N ASP A 752 -10.32 -7.84 -7.25
CA ASP A 752 -9.47 -9.05 -7.34
C ASP A 752 -10.27 -10.35 -7.44
N ASP A 753 -11.56 -10.33 -7.07
CA ASP A 753 -12.37 -11.54 -7.01
C ASP A 753 -12.88 -11.95 -8.39
N ALA A 754 -12.22 -12.97 -8.96
CA ALA A 754 -12.61 -13.54 -10.25
C ALA A 754 -14.03 -14.16 -10.26
N LEU A 755 -14.51 -14.63 -9.11
CA LEU A 755 -15.87 -15.19 -8.98
C LEU A 755 -16.92 -14.10 -8.79
N ARG A 756 -16.51 -12.91 -8.34
CA ARG A 756 -17.40 -11.79 -8.03
C ARG A 756 -16.99 -10.51 -8.77
N PRO A 757 -16.95 -10.50 -10.12
CA PRO A 757 -16.47 -9.35 -10.88
C PRO A 757 -17.34 -8.11 -10.63
N ALA A 758 -16.73 -6.99 -10.24
CA ALA A 758 -17.43 -5.75 -9.97
C ALA A 758 -16.73 -4.56 -10.63
N LEU A 759 -17.51 -3.59 -11.09
CA LEU A 759 -17.00 -2.29 -11.52
C LEU A 759 -16.87 -1.35 -10.33
N ASN A 760 -15.87 -0.47 -10.38
CA ASN A 760 -15.75 0.56 -9.39
C ASN A 760 -16.87 1.62 -9.55
N PRO A 761 -17.26 2.33 -8.48
CA PRO A 761 -18.32 3.34 -8.57
C PRO A 761 -18.03 4.51 -9.53
N ALA A 762 -16.76 4.76 -9.88
CA ALA A 762 -16.39 5.80 -10.84
C ALA A 762 -16.92 5.51 -12.23
N ARG A 763 -16.77 4.28 -12.66
CA ARG A 763 -17.25 3.80 -13.96
C ARG A 763 -18.76 3.66 -13.97
N LEU A 764 -19.36 3.27 -12.84
CA LEU A 764 -20.83 3.29 -12.71
C LEU A 764 -21.39 4.72 -12.85
N THR A 765 -20.70 5.71 -12.28
CA THR A 765 -21.08 7.13 -12.40
C THR A 765 -20.91 7.64 -13.82
N GLU A 766 -19.81 7.30 -14.49
CA GLU A 766 -19.59 7.62 -15.90
C GLU A 766 -20.70 7.03 -16.80
N MET A 767 -21.08 5.77 -16.55
CA MET A 767 -22.18 5.12 -17.25
C MET A 767 -23.51 5.84 -17.04
N PHE A 768 -23.76 6.30 -15.81
CA PHE A 768 -24.94 7.08 -15.47
C PHE A 768 -24.94 8.42 -16.18
N GLU A 769 -23.87 9.21 -16.06
CA GLU A 769 -23.75 10.54 -16.69
C GLU A 769 -23.93 10.45 -18.21
N TRP A 770 -23.32 9.44 -18.85
CA TRP A 770 -23.51 9.20 -20.27
C TRP A 770 -24.95 8.85 -20.63
N LEU A 771 -25.58 7.91 -19.89
CA LEU A 771 -26.97 7.54 -20.12
C LEU A 771 -27.93 8.71 -19.91
N ASP A 772 -27.66 9.57 -18.93
CA ASP A 772 -28.49 10.71 -18.60
C ASP A 772 -28.59 11.70 -19.77
N THR A 773 -27.50 11.87 -20.54
CA THR A 773 -27.53 12.68 -21.78
C THR A 773 -28.52 12.17 -22.85
N LEU A 774 -28.92 10.90 -22.76
CA LEU A 774 -29.83 10.22 -23.70
C LEU A 774 -31.22 9.95 -23.10
N SER A 775 -31.38 10.20 -21.80
CA SER A 775 -32.57 9.90 -21.00
C SER A 775 -33.62 11.02 -21.07
N SER A 776 -34.78 10.80 -20.45
CA SER A 776 -35.76 11.85 -20.20
C SER A 776 -35.42 12.56 -18.89
N ALA A 777 -35.61 13.88 -18.81
CA ALA A 777 -35.36 14.67 -17.60
C ALA A 777 -36.20 14.23 -16.37
N TRP A 778 -37.19 13.36 -16.56
CA TRP A 778 -38.03 12.80 -15.51
C TRP A 778 -37.57 11.43 -15.00
N THR A 779 -36.58 10.82 -15.64
CA THR A 779 -36.10 9.48 -15.30
C THR A 779 -34.97 9.57 -14.29
N THR A 780 -35.05 8.81 -13.20
CA THR A 780 -33.96 8.72 -12.22
C THR A 780 -33.36 7.31 -12.29
N ILE A 781 -32.29 7.17 -13.06
CA ILE A 781 -31.60 5.90 -13.27
C ILE A 781 -30.56 5.69 -12.17
N GLU A 782 -30.51 4.49 -11.61
CA GLU A 782 -29.46 4.05 -10.70
C GLU A 782 -28.77 2.82 -11.29
N ILE A 783 -27.44 2.82 -11.33
CA ILE A 783 -26.65 1.72 -11.90
C ILE A 783 -25.82 1.08 -10.78
N ASN A 784 -25.97 -0.22 -10.58
CA ASN A 784 -25.29 -0.95 -9.53
C ASN A 784 -24.66 -2.25 -10.06
N ASN A 785 -23.63 -2.74 -9.37
CA ASN A 785 -23.14 -4.11 -9.58
C ASN A 785 -24.13 -5.15 -9.03
N PRO A 786 -24.08 -6.41 -9.50
CA PRO A 786 -24.81 -7.49 -8.88
C PRO A 786 -24.37 -7.74 -7.43
N THR A 787 -25.31 -8.21 -6.62
CA THR A 787 -25.06 -8.65 -5.24
C THR A 787 -24.70 -10.13 -5.24
N TYR A 788 -23.52 -10.48 -4.76
CA TYR A 788 -23.08 -11.88 -4.70
C TYR A 788 -23.49 -12.53 -3.39
N ILE A 789 -24.22 -13.64 -3.46
CA ILE A 789 -24.71 -14.40 -2.31
C ILE A 789 -24.08 -15.78 -2.29
N ASP A 790 -23.42 -16.08 -1.18
CA ASP A 790 -22.78 -17.36 -0.97
C ASP A 790 -23.81 -18.45 -0.66
N VAL A 791 -23.69 -19.59 -1.35
CA VAL A 791 -24.47 -20.81 -1.15
C VAL A 791 -23.53 -21.91 -0.71
N LEU A 792 -23.60 -22.25 0.57
CA LEU A 792 -22.84 -23.33 1.16
C LEU A 792 -23.39 -24.67 0.67
N ILE A 793 -22.55 -25.44 -0.01
CA ILE A 793 -22.85 -26.78 -0.49
C ILE A 793 -22.07 -27.81 0.34
N SER A 794 -22.79 -28.79 0.86
CA SER A 794 -22.19 -29.93 1.56
C SER A 794 -22.74 -31.22 1.00
N TYR A 795 -21.85 -32.06 0.48
CA TYR A 795 -22.20 -33.36 -0.06
C TYR A 795 -21.37 -34.47 0.57
N GLN A 796 -22.00 -35.63 0.69
CA GLN A 796 -21.37 -36.90 1.02
C GLN A 796 -21.59 -37.83 -0.15
N LEU A 797 -20.52 -38.49 -0.60
CA LEU A 797 -20.54 -39.34 -1.78
C LEU A 797 -19.49 -40.43 -1.68
N VAL A 798 -19.62 -41.44 -2.54
CA VAL A 798 -18.68 -42.54 -2.72
C VAL A 798 -18.08 -42.39 -4.11
N PHE A 799 -16.75 -42.31 -4.19
CA PHE A 799 -16.02 -42.31 -5.47
C PHE A 799 -15.86 -43.73 -6.00
N ILE A 800 -15.67 -43.86 -7.31
CA ILE A 800 -15.37 -45.15 -7.94
C ILE A 800 -14.10 -45.80 -7.35
N PRO A 801 -14.00 -47.14 -7.30
CA PRO A 801 -12.83 -47.84 -6.78
C PRO A 801 -11.53 -47.41 -7.49
N GLY A 802 -10.51 -47.06 -6.70
CA GLY A 802 -9.18 -46.65 -7.20
C GLY A 802 -8.93 -45.14 -7.22
N ILE A 803 -9.93 -44.30 -6.94
CA ILE A 803 -9.75 -42.85 -6.80
C ILE A 803 -9.48 -42.49 -5.33
N ASN A 804 -8.43 -41.70 -5.09
CA ASN A 804 -8.19 -41.08 -3.79
C ASN A 804 -9.30 -40.05 -3.51
N ALA A 805 -9.92 -40.10 -2.32
CA ALA A 805 -11.07 -39.27 -1.98
C ALA A 805 -10.75 -37.76 -1.98
N ASP A 806 -9.56 -37.36 -1.54
CA ASP A 806 -9.16 -35.94 -1.53
C ASP A 806 -8.99 -35.42 -2.96
N TYR A 807 -8.36 -36.22 -3.82
CA TYR A 807 -8.26 -35.92 -5.25
C TYR A 807 -9.64 -35.84 -5.90
N GLY A 808 -10.51 -36.81 -5.64
CA GLY A 808 -11.87 -36.84 -6.17
C GLY A 808 -12.69 -35.62 -5.75
N HIS A 809 -12.58 -35.20 -4.49
CA HIS A 809 -13.29 -34.03 -3.97
C HIS A 809 -12.81 -32.75 -4.66
N HIS A 810 -11.49 -32.57 -4.78
CA HIS A 810 -10.90 -31.42 -5.45
C HIS A 810 -11.31 -31.36 -6.94
N GLN A 811 -11.23 -32.49 -7.65
CA GLN A 811 -11.58 -32.56 -9.06
C GLN A 811 -13.08 -32.29 -9.31
N LEU A 812 -13.96 -32.84 -8.48
CA LEU A 812 -15.40 -32.59 -8.55
C LEU A 812 -15.73 -31.13 -8.21
N GLN A 813 -15.06 -30.54 -7.23
CA GLN A 813 -15.21 -29.12 -6.89
C GLN A 813 -14.85 -28.22 -8.08
N GLN A 814 -13.77 -28.53 -8.80
CA GLN A 814 -13.41 -27.81 -10.03
C GLN A 814 -14.46 -27.98 -11.14
N GLU A 815 -14.98 -29.19 -11.34
CA GLU A 815 -16.03 -29.47 -12.34
C GLU A 815 -17.32 -28.69 -12.05
N LEU A 816 -17.75 -28.67 -10.78
CA LEU A 816 -18.91 -27.90 -10.34
C LEU A 816 -18.68 -26.39 -10.47
N SER A 817 -17.48 -25.91 -10.12
CA SER A 817 -17.09 -24.51 -10.31
C SER A 817 -17.21 -24.09 -11.78
N ARG A 818 -16.69 -24.90 -12.71
CA ARG A 818 -16.78 -24.65 -14.16
C ARG A 818 -18.22 -24.62 -14.70
N THR A 819 -19.09 -25.45 -14.13
CA THR A 819 -20.47 -25.60 -14.61
C THR A 819 -21.36 -24.46 -14.13
N TYR A 820 -21.27 -24.10 -12.85
CA TYR A 820 -22.18 -23.13 -12.21
C TYR A 820 -21.58 -21.73 -12.04
N MET A 821 -20.25 -21.61 -12.07
CA MET A 821 -19.50 -20.34 -12.03
C MET A 821 -18.48 -20.26 -13.19
N PRO A 822 -18.93 -20.48 -14.45
CA PRO A 822 -18.04 -20.57 -15.61
C PRO A 822 -17.18 -19.32 -15.83
N TRP A 823 -17.64 -18.16 -15.35
CA TRP A 823 -16.92 -16.89 -15.42
C TRP A 823 -15.66 -16.84 -14.54
N GLY A 824 -15.52 -17.73 -13.56
CA GLY A 824 -14.34 -17.80 -12.70
C GLY A 824 -13.08 -18.27 -13.43
N GLU A 825 -13.24 -19.20 -14.39
CA GLU A 825 -12.13 -19.69 -15.22
C GLU A 825 -12.12 -19.06 -16.62
N ASN A 826 -13.30 -18.81 -17.20
CA ASN A 826 -13.41 -18.21 -18.53
C ASN A 826 -13.88 -16.77 -18.42
N THR A 827 -12.95 -15.83 -18.57
CA THR A 827 -13.19 -14.40 -18.44
C THR A 827 -14.10 -13.79 -19.51
N THR A 828 -14.39 -14.52 -20.60
CA THR A 828 -15.33 -14.07 -21.65
C THR A 828 -16.80 -14.34 -21.30
N ILE A 829 -17.06 -15.17 -20.29
CA ILE A 829 -18.40 -15.45 -19.80
C ILE A 829 -18.64 -14.51 -18.64
N GLY A 830 -19.71 -13.71 -18.71
CA GLY A 830 -20.12 -12.89 -17.57
C GLY A 830 -21.17 -13.57 -16.71
N VAL A 831 -21.41 -12.94 -15.57
CA VAL A 831 -22.26 -13.47 -14.52
C VAL A 831 -23.74 -13.34 -14.90
N THR A 832 -24.57 -14.33 -14.55
CA THR A 832 -26.03 -14.21 -14.74
C THR A 832 -26.73 -14.07 -13.38
N PRO A 833 -27.31 -12.91 -13.05
CA PRO A 833 -28.10 -12.71 -11.84
C PRO A 833 -29.56 -13.15 -12.05
N GLY A 834 -30.29 -13.34 -10.95
CA GLY A 834 -31.67 -13.86 -10.97
C GLY A 834 -31.75 -15.35 -11.32
N ASN A 835 -30.66 -16.09 -11.14
CA ASN A 835 -30.58 -17.51 -11.42
C ASN A 835 -31.17 -18.36 -10.27
N ARG A 836 -31.77 -19.49 -10.65
CA ARG A 836 -32.17 -20.55 -9.73
C ARG A 836 -31.10 -21.63 -9.67
N LEU A 837 -30.67 -21.98 -8.46
CA LEU A 837 -29.89 -23.20 -8.23
C LEU A 837 -30.85 -24.35 -7.89
N ASP A 838 -31.17 -25.16 -8.90
CA ASP A 838 -32.06 -26.30 -8.73
C ASP A 838 -31.36 -27.48 -8.04
N TYR A 839 -31.95 -27.96 -6.94
CA TYR A 839 -31.38 -29.02 -6.12
C TYR A 839 -31.18 -30.33 -6.90
N TYR A 840 -32.18 -30.74 -7.68
CA TYR A 840 -32.14 -32.02 -8.39
C TYR A 840 -31.23 -31.96 -9.61
N GLN A 841 -31.16 -30.81 -10.28
CA GLN A 841 -30.20 -30.60 -11.37
C GLN A 841 -28.76 -30.67 -10.86
N LEU A 842 -28.47 -30.06 -9.70
CA LEU A 842 -27.15 -30.12 -9.07
C LEU A 842 -26.81 -31.56 -8.66
N LEU A 843 -27.75 -32.28 -8.04
CA LEU A 843 -27.58 -33.69 -7.70
C LEU A 843 -27.28 -34.55 -8.93
N ALA A 844 -28.04 -34.36 -10.02
CA ALA A 844 -27.82 -35.08 -11.28
C ALA A 844 -26.45 -34.76 -11.88
N THR A 845 -26.01 -33.50 -11.83
CA THR A 845 -24.68 -33.08 -12.29
C THR A 845 -23.57 -33.81 -11.52
N ILE A 846 -23.69 -33.90 -10.19
CA ILE A 846 -22.72 -34.62 -9.35
C ILE A 846 -22.72 -36.11 -9.67
N GLN A 847 -23.89 -36.72 -9.89
CA GLN A 847 -24.02 -38.15 -10.22
C GLN A 847 -23.49 -38.51 -11.61
N GLN A 848 -23.49 -37.56 -12.55
CA GLN A 848 -22.98 -37.76 -13.91
C GLN A 848 -21.44 -37.62 -14.00
N SER A 849 -20.78 -37.11 -12.96
CA SER A 849 -19.32 -37.01 -12.93
C SER A 849 -18.69 -38.41 -12.98
N PRO A 850 -17.71 -38.67 -13.85
CA PRO A 850 -17.10 -40.00 -14.04
C PRO A 850 -16.34 -40.51 -12.80
N LEU A 851 -16.14 -39.65 -11.80
CA LEU A 851 -15.45 -39.98 -10.56
C LEU A 851 -16.40 -40.55 -9.50
N VAL A 852 -17.70 -40.28 -9.60
CA VAL A 852 -18.68 -40.54 -8.53
C VAL A 852 -19.40 -41.86 -8.79
N GLU A 853 -19.39 -42.77 -7.81
CA GLU A 853 -20.20 -44.00 -7.85
C GLU A 853 -21.63 -43.72 -7.37
N ARG A 854 -21.77 -43.03 -6.22
CA ARG A 854 -23.09 -42.59 -5.70
C ARG A 854 -22.97 -41.37 -4.79
N VAL A 855 -24.03 -40.56 -4.73
CA VAL A 855 -24.19 -39.48 -3.75
C VAL A 855 -25.08 -39.97 -2.61
N THR A 856 -24.63 -39.84 -1.36
CA THR A 856 -25.40 -40.25 -0.18
C THR A 856 -26.17 -39.09 0.45
N ASN A 857 -25.62 -37.87 0.41
CA ASN A 857 -26.27 -36.69 0.96
C ASN A 857 -25.85 -35.44 0.16
N LEU A 858 -26.77 -34.51 -0.03
CA LEU A 858 -26.53 -33.17 -0.57
C LEU A 858 -27.35 -32.18 0.24
N SER A 859 -26.73 -31.08 0.67
CA SER A 859 -27.39 -30.00 1.38
C SER A 859 -26.92 -28.66 0.81
N LEU A 860 -27.88 -27.74 0.66
CA LEU A 860 -27.65 -26.39 0.17
C LEU A 860 -28.10 -25.41 1.25
N LYS A 861 -27.28 -24.38 1.51
CA LYS A 861 -27.61 -23.35 2.48
C LYS A 861 -27.21 -21.98 1.96
N LYS A 862 -28.17 -21.10 1.74
CA LYS A 862 -27.92 -19.68 1.45
C LYS A 862 -27.34 -19.01 2.70
N ALA A 863 -26.26 -18.25 2.55
CA ALA A 863 -25.66 -17.50 3.65
C ALA A 863 -26.72 -16.61 4.33
N ASN A 864 -26.67 -16.51 5.66
CA ASN A 864 -27.62 -15.76 6.51
C ASN A 864 -29.08 -16.26 6.55
N GLN A 865 -29.38 -17.46 6.05
CA GLN A 865 -30.68 -18.13 6.24
C GLN A 865 -30.51 -19.49 6.96
N PRO A 866 -31.55 -19.98 7.66
CA PRO A 866 -31.56 -21.37 8.17
C PRO A 866 -31.36 -22.34 7.00
N ALA A 867 -30.78 -23.51 7.28
CA ALA A 867 -30.59 -24.54 6.26
C ALA A 867 -31.94 -24.89 5.62
N SER A 868 -32.01 -24.82 4.29
CA SER A 868 -33.19 -25.21 3.52
C SER A 868 -33.48 -26.69 3.72
N ALA A 869 -34.74 -27.09 3.62
CA ALA A 869 -35.12 -28.50 3.74
C ALA A 869 -34.46 -29.33 2.63
N VAL A 870 -34.16 -30.61 2.89
CA VAL A 870 -33.58 -31.50 1.88
C VAL A 870 -34.52 -31.55 0.66
N GLY A 871 -34.00 -31.20 -0.51
CA GLY A 871 -34.78 -31.13 -1.75
C GLY A 871 -35.25 -29.72 -2.17
N GLU A 872 -34.99 -28.68 -1.37
CA GLU A 872 -35.34 -27.31 -1.74
C GLU A 872 -34.28 -26.67 -2.66
N SER A 873 -34.75 -26.03 -3.73
CA SER A 873 -33.93 -25.22 -4.64
C SER A 873 -33.74 -23.82 -4.06
N ILE A 874 -32.62 -23.16 -4.40
CA ILE A 874 -32.32 -21.80 -3.94
C ILE A 874 -32.58 -20.82 -5.08
N GLU A 875 -33.42 -19.83 -4.81
CA GLU A 875 -33.72 -18.74 -5.73
C GLU A 875 -32.88 -17.49 -5.38
N ALA A 876 -32.34 -16.84 -6.41
CA ALA A 876 -31.73 -15.51 -6.31
C ALA A 876 -32.79 -14.43 -6.52
N ALA A 877 -32.66 -13.30 -5.84
CA ALA A 877 -33.38 -12.08 -6.25
C ALA A 877 -32.85 -11.55 -7.60
N ASP A 878 -33.58 -10.63 -8.24
CA ASP A 878 -33.25 -10.09 -9.56
C ASP A 878 -31.84 -9.47 -9.65
N ASN A 879 -31.34 -8.91 -8.54
CA ASN A 879 -30.01 -8.32 -8.44
C ASN A 879 -28.97 -9.26 -7.82
N GLU A 880 -29.34 -10.49 -7.46
CA GLU A 880 -28.47 -11.43 -6.77
C GLU A 880 -27.84 -12.45 -7.73
N VAL A 881 -26.61 -12.84 -7.43
CA VAL A 881 -25.88 -13.92 -8.08
C VAL A 881 -25.50 -14.94 -7.01
N LEU A 882 -25.83 -16.21 -7.24
CA LEU A 882 -25.46 -17.29 -6.33
C LEU A 882 -24.02 -17.76 -6.59
N ILE A 883 -23.20 -17.80 -5.55
CA ILE A 883 -21.81 -18.29 -5.58
C ILE A 883 -21.72 -19.56 -4.72
N LEU A 884 -21.27 -20.67 -5.30
CA LEU A 884 -21.12 -21.92 -4.57
C LEU A 884 -19.88 -21.87 -3.67
N ILE A 885 -20.05 -22.22 -2.40
CA ILE A 885 -18.96 -22.37 -1.43
C ILE A 885 -19.02 -23.76 -0.81
N TRP A 886 -17.89 -24.46 -0.77
CA TRP A 886 -17.80 -25.78 -0.18
C TRP A 886 -17.43 -25.67 1.29
N SER A 887 -18.15 -26.38 2.17
CA SER A 887 -17.78 -26.46 3.58
C SER A 887 -16.47 -27.22 3.75
N GLU A 888 -15.42 -26.59 4.29
CA GLU A 888 -14.21 -27.30 4.72
C GLU A 888 -14.60 -28.39 5.73
N LYS A 889 -14.36 -29.66 5.40
CA LYS A 889 -14.48 -30.73 6.40
C LYS A 889 -13.28 -30.66 7.34
N SER A 890 -13.60 -30.36 8.60
CA SER A 890 -12.92 -30.85 9.80
C SER A 890 -12.18 -32.17 9.56
N SER A 891 -10.87 -32.17 9.80
CA SER A 891 -10.04 -33.36 9.88
C SER A 891 -10.73 -34.46 10.71
N PRO A 892 -10.61 -35.75 10.30
CA PRO A 892 -11.19 -36.83 11.08
C PRO A 892 -10.49 -36.88 12.44
N ARG A 893 -11.28 -36.82 13.52
CA ARG A 893 -10.83 -37.09 14.88
C ARG A 893 -10.13 -38.45 14.91
N GLN A 894 -8.90 -38.45 15.41
CA GLN A 894 -8.19 -39.65 15.85
C GLN A 894 -9.02 -40.43 16.88
N GLY A 895 -8.87 -41.76 16.85
CA GLY A 895 -9.18 -42.65 17.97
C GLY A 895 -10.38 -43.55 17.76
N VAL A 896 -10.21 -44.60 16.96
CA VAL A 896 -10.90 -45.88 17.24
C VAL A 896 -9.80 -46.81 17.74
N ASP A 897 -9.80 -47.05 19.05
CA ASP A 897 -9.12 -48.18 19.68
C ASP A 897 -9.62 -49.47 19.04
N HIS A 898 -8.70 -50.27 18.49
CA HIS A 898 -8.81 -51.72 18.46
C HIS A 898 -7.40 -52.35 18.32
N GLU A 899 -7.01 -53.02 19.41
CA GLU A 899 -5.86 -53.93 19.66
C GLU A 899 -4.44 -53.38 19.69
#